data_AF-A0A941M8E3-F1
#
_entry.id   AF-A0A941M8E3-F1
#
_cell.length_a   1.000
_cell.length_b   1.000
_cell.length_c   1.000
_cell.angle_alpha   90.00
_cell.angle_beta   90.00
_cell.angle_gamma   90.00
#
_symmetry.space_group_name_H-M   'P 1'
#
loop_
_entity.id
_entity.type
_entity.pdbx_description
1 polymer ?
#
loop_
_entity_poly.entity_id
_entity_poly.type
_entity_poly.pdbx_seq_one_letter_code
_entity_poly.pdbx_strand_id
1 'polypeptide(L)'
;MYAWAKQGATLAVLRSRLAEKYALPPALAGQLVDLTFARVRPDSYLEKPGEREQLLSRYRAQYAQYPNLPVIRNELAFAIEDFEACSGVALDPMVQGAEEETLRQQLYTLTQCPSLLTPLTALHPERAETYAALIEEDEVGSPMQLASVRMADALASSAEGGLSPVKQVQIRIARLHAELTAGFVDAAIRALPKADSPLHDPVMSALGVRDRLAIAAAYWLQGDAQSAAAWRALAAQLPASAEDNLKIDENSDGGSASITAAPVNDAQKSEENSEGRGTPFAAASLRVNLDRVLNLALAPDPATDPFSLLSLQYQKQEAGYQEADPYWQSLWTPLLDRLAQREGYPGLVGSDDGWWPKHRREEAEQAVKDCYRCAPALLAAIHLAGERPTVPPLVLASDVVSGGLPAAVTTRMDQQLLATVHWQQLPLPQEWRTPKPQPSPEQHDRIAARPGRDHSPAWARLLPAGELVRYQVDGLRIVAITASQRLDPVGELSSGGYWVSLSSDGGKTFAPPLYTGLRVYQPYVIRPTSKLPLLDGDSLRIEVALRRIDPAKVMLPPIALPVVESKDDLYIRIPLAELARDSDGDGLSDLAEQAMLLDPTVADTDADGLGDAQDPLPQVASSANCSRYSEPLALVLNQILGKSLGAIVTTAAHAGGEPAQGYALGLGTAAQGTEGTTFLVAPAAYFCGISLQHRVIVLTPAQQSALAAARGVFYPIQISKFELSRDGSQGVVVWSATFTGGTLLLKKVNGQWTMEEAGRWIT
;
A
#
# COMPACT_ATOMS: atom_id res chain seq x y z
N MET A 1 35.12 -20.05 7.71
CA MET A 1 34.53 -20.71 8.89
C MET A 1 33.14 -21.27 8.61
N TYR A 2 32.26 -20.50 7.96
CA TYR A 2 30.89 -20.91 7.60
C TYR A 2 30.80 -22.27 6.90
N ALA A 3 31.63 -22.53 5.89
CA ALA A 3 31.66 -23.83 5.19
C ALA A 3 31.96 -25.03 6.11
N TRP A 4 32.86 -24.87 7.08
CA TRP A 4 33.15 -25.91 8.06
C TRP A 4 32.03 -26.08 9.08
N ALA A 5 31.39 -24.99 9.51
CA ALA A 5 30.22 -25.04 10.38
C ALA A 5 29.05 -25.77 9.70
N LYS A 6 28.81 -25.51 8.41
CA LYS A 6 27.81 -26.22 7.59
C LYS A 6 28.10 -27.72 7.46
N GLN A 7 29.37 -28.11 7.55
CA GLN A 7 29.82 -29.51 7.58
C GLN A 7 29.80 -30.13 8.99
N GLY A 8 29.23 -29.44 9.98
CA GLY A 8 29.08 -29.95 11.35
C GLY A 8 30.30 -29.76 12.26
N ALA A 9 31.26 -28.90 11.91
CA ALA A 9 32.42 -28.64 12.77
C ALA A 9 32.02 -27.97 14.10
N THR A 10 32.53 -28.49 15.22
CA THR A 10 32.33 -27.88 16.55
C THR A 10 33.17 -26.63 16.73
N LEU A 11 32.83 -25.76 17.71
CA LEU A 11 33.62 -24.56 18.03
C LEU A 11 35.10 -24.88 18.34
N ALA A 12 35.37 -26.00 19.01
CA ALA A 12 36.74 -26.45 19.29
C ALA A 12 37.51 -26.78 18.00
N VAL A 13 36.85 -27.42 17.03
CA VAL A 13 37.42 -27.74 15.72
C VAL A 13 37.66 -26.46 14.92
N LEU A 14 36.73 -25.50 14.95
CA LEU A 14 36.89 -24.22 14.26
C LEU A 14 38.07 -23.43 14.83
N ARG A 15 38.21 -23.35 16.15
CA ARG A 15 39.34 -22.67 16.83
C ARG A 15 40.68 -23.31 16.47
N SER A 16 40.76 -24.65 16.50
CA SER A 16 41.98 -25.39 16.13
C SER A 16 42.36 -25.18 14.66
N ARG A 17 41.39 -25.31 13.74
CA ARG A 17 41.63 -25.11 12.30
C ARG A 17 41.99 -23.67 11.95
N LEU A 18 41.41 -22.69 12.63
CA LEU A 18 41.76 -21.29 12.43
C LEU A 18 43.19 -21.00 12.91
N ALA A 19 43.56 -21.54 14.08
CA ALA A 19 44.91 -21.45 14.61
C ALA A 19 45.94 -22.06 13.67
N GLU A 20 45.66 -23.25 13.12
CA GLU A 20 46.53 -23.95 12.18
C GLU A 20 46.64 -23.21 10.84
N LYS A 21 45.52 -22.83 10.23
CA LYS A 21 45.48 -22.21 8.90
C LYS A 21 46.23 -20.89 8.82
N TYR A 22 46.18 -20.08 9.88
CA TYR A 22 46.78 -18.74 9.92
C TYR A 22 47.96 -18.63 10.90
N ALA A 23 48.46 -19.77 11.40
CA ALA A 23 49.54 -19.85 12.39
C ALA A 23 49.32 -18.92 13.61
N LEU A 24 48.10 -18.88 14.14
CA LEU A 24 47.71 -18.00 15.24
C LEU A 24 47.92 -18.67 16.60
N PRO A 25 48.24 -17.91 17.67
CA PRO A 25 48.13 -18.40 19.04
C PRO A 25 46.72 -18.95 19.32
N PRO A 26 46.57 -20.10 20.01
CA PRO A 26 45.26 -20.70 20.28
C PRO A 26 44.27 -19.75 20.98
N ALA A 27 44.79 -18.85 21.83
CA ALA A 27 43.99 -17.83 22.50
C ALA A 27 43.42 -16.79 21.51
N LEU A 28 44.21 -16.35 20.54
CA LEU A 28 43.78 -15.37 19.52
C LEU A 28 42.79 -16.00 18.53
N ALA A 29 43.03 -17.24 18.11
CA ALA A 29 42.08 -17.99 17.29
C ALA A 29 40.75 -18.21 18.03
N GLY A 30 40.80 -18.48 19.34
CA GLY A 30 39.64 -18.54 20.22
C GLY A 30 38.81 -17.26 20.20
N GLN A 31 39.47 -16.12 20.41
CA GLN A 31 38.83 -14.81 20.43
C GLN A 31 38.21 -14.42 19.08
N LEU A 32 38.88 -14.70 17.97
CA LEU A 32 38.35 -14.40 16.62
C LEU A 32 37.10 -15.22 16.32
N VAL A 33 37.10 -16.52 16.64
CA VAL A 33 35.92 -17.36 16.48
C VAL A 33 34.75 -16.79 17.30
N ASP A 34 35.00 -16.40 18.54
CA ASP A 34 33.95 -15.88 19.42
C ASP A 34 33.38 -14.54 18.93
N LEU A 35 34.22 -13.65 18.39
CA LEU A 35 33.79 -12.38 17.80
C LEU A 35 32.96 -12.60 16.54
N THR A 36 33.42 -13.45 15.61
CA THR A 36 32.69 -13.73 14.36
C THR A 36 31.30 -14.33 14.64
N PHE A 37 31.17 -15.22 15.63
CA PHE A 37 29.87 -15.76 16.03
C PHE A 37 28.99 -14.77 16.80
N ALA A 38 29.58 -13.76 17.45
CA ALA A 38 28.82 -12.67 18.07
C ALA A 38 28.25 -11.71 17.01
N ARG A 39 28.98 -11.49 15.91
CA ARG A 39 28.56 -10.65 14.78
C ARG A 39 27.40 -11.25 14.00
N VAL A 40 27.44 -12.55 13.69
CA VAL A 40 26.44 -13.24 12.84
C VAL A 40 25.15 -13.62 13.62
N ARG A 41 24.87 -12.99 14.78
CA ARG A 41 23.62 -13.23 15.52
C ARG A 41 22.47 -12.44 14.89
N PRO A 42 21.22 -12.96 14.91
CA PRO A 42 20.06 -12.21 14.41
C PRO A 42 19.91 -10.86 15.13
N ASP A 43 19.50 -9.81 14.42
CA ASP A 43 19.39 -8.44 14.94
C ASP A 43 18.54 -8.32 16.21
N SER A 44 17.54 -9.19 16.38
CA SER A 44 16.70 -9.29 17.59
C SER A 44 17.48 -9.65 18.87
N TYR A 45 18.75 -10.06 18.76
CA TYR A 45 19.62 -10.36 19.90
C TYR A 45 20.63 -9.24 20.23
N LEU A 46 20.69 -8.18 19.41
CA LEU A 46 21.54 -6.99 19.59
C LEU A 46 20.70 -5.73 19.91
N GLU A 47 19.58 -5.91 20.61
CA GLU A 47 18.60 -4.83 20.88
C GLU A 47 19.05 -3.79 21.91
N LYS A 48 20.13 -4.07 22.68
CA LYS A 48 20.58 -3.13 23.72
C LYS A 48 21.42 -2.00 23.12
N PRO A 49 21.13 -0.74 23.45
CA PRO A 49 21.94 0.40 23.02
C PRO A 49 23.42 0.21 23.41
N GLY A 50 24.32 0.29 22.43
CA GLY A 50 25.78 0.25 22.63
C GLY A 50 26.46 -1.11 22.50
N GLU A 51 25.73 -2.23 22.36
CA GLU A 51 26.35 -3.56 22.18
C GLU A 51 27.10 -3.68 20.85
N ARG A 52 26.56 -3.08 19.77
CA ARG A 52 27.23 -3.00 18.44
C ARG A 52 28.55 -2.22 18.53
N GLU A 53 28.56 -1.10 19.24
CA GLU A 53 29.74 -0.26 19.43
C GLU A 53 30.84 -0.98 20.23
N GLN A 54 30.45 -1.71 21.29
CA GLN A 54 31.37 -2.53 22.08
C GLN A 54 31.95 -3.71 21.28
N LEU A 55 31.16 -4.32 20.39
CA LEU A 55 31.65 -5.40 19.56
C LEU A 55 32.65 -4.88 18.52
N LEU A 56 32.32 -3.77 17.87
CA LEU A 56 33.20 -3.11 16.91
C LEU A 56 34.49 -2.60 17.54
N SER A 57 34.44 -2.07 18.77
CA SER A 57 35.63 -1.63 19.51
C SER A 57 36.60 -2.79 19.79
N ARG A 58 36.08 -4.01 20.01
CA ARG A 58 36.91 -5.22 20.19
C ARG A 58 37.59 -5.65 18.90
N TYR A 59 36.90 -5.56 17.76
CA TYR A 59 37.51 -5.79 16.44
C TYR A 59 38.62 -4.75 16.15
N ARG A 60 38.36 -3.46 16.41
CA ARG A 60 39.36 -2.40 16.26
C ARG A 60 40.59 -2.62 17.15
N ALA A 61 40.40 -3.07 18.40
CA ALA A 61 41.49 -3.38 19.32
C ALA A 61 42.37 -4.55 18.82
N GLN A 62 41.77 -5.60 18.25
CA GLN A 62 42.51 -6.70 17.66
C GLN A 62 43.30 -6.27 16.42
N TYR A 63 42.69 -5.46 15.56
CA TYR A 63 43.37 -4.91 14.38
C TYR A 63 44.55 -4.02 14.76
N ALA A 64 44.40 -3.16 15.77
CA ALA A 64 45.49 -2.31 16.27
C ALA A 64 46.70 -3.13 16.77
N GLN A 65 46.44 -4.30 17.37
CA GLN A 65 47.50 -5.19 17.86
C GLN A 65 48.15 -6.02 16.76
N TYR A 66 47.42 -6.33 15.68
CA TYR A 66 47.86 -7.23 14.61
C TYR A 66 47.43 -6.76 13.20
N PRO A 67 47.87 -5.56 12.75
CA PRO A 67 47.34 -4.94 11.53
C PRO A 67 47.71 -5.68 10.24
N ASN A 68 48.78 -6.48 10.27
CA ASN A 68 49.30 -7.21 9.12
C ASN A 68 48.68 -8.60 8.91
N LEU A 69 47.78 -9.05 9.81
CA LEU A 69 47.13 -10.35 9.67
C LEU A 69 45.85 -10.23 8.82
N PRO A 70 45.79 -10.84 7.61
CA PRO A 70 44.66 -10.67 6.69
C PRO A 70 43.31 -11.09 7.30
N VAL A 71 43.31 -12.14 8.13
CA VAL A 71 42.09 -12.63 8.77
C VAL A 71 41.49 -11.63 9.76
N ILE A 72 42.30 -10.86 10.48
CA ILE A 72 41.83 -9.85 11.45
C ILE A 72 41.33 -8.62 10.71
N ARG A 73 42.05 -8.22 9.66
CA ARG A 73 41.68 -7.12 8.78
C ARG A 73 40.32 -7.38 8.10
N ASN A 74 40.13 -8.56 7.52
CA ASN A 74 38.90 -8.92 6.83
C ASN A 74 37.70 -9.00 7.79
N GLU A 75 37.88 -9.55 8.99
CA GLU A 75 36.81 -9.61 9.99
C GLU A 75 36.43 -8.22 10.54
N LEU A 76 37.39 -7.29 10.68
CA LEU A 76 37.08 -5.89 11.00
C LEU A 76 36.30 -5.22 9.85
N ALA A 77 36.67 -5.47 8.59
CA ALA A 77 35.98 -4.90 7.44
C ALA A 77 34.50 -5.33 7.41
N PHE A 78 34.22 -6.63 7.60
CA PHE A 78 32.85 -7.14 7.72
C PHE A 78 32.09 -6.55 8.93
N ALA A 79 32.76 -6.33 10.06
CA ALA A 79 32.12 -5.71 11.22
C ALA A 79 31.76 -4.23 11.00
N ILE A 80 32.57 -3.50 10.22
CA ILE A 80 32.28 -2.12 9.82
C ILE A 80 31.11 -2.08 8.83
N GLU A 81 31.07 -3.00 7.87
CA GLU A 81 29.94 -3.17 6.95
C GLU A 81 28.64 -3.43 7.72
N ASP A 82 28.61 -4.46 8.58
CA ASP A 82 27.41 -4.88 9.32
C ASP A 82 26.90 -3.82 10.32
N PHE A 83 27.79 -3.04 10.94
CA PHE A 83 27.43 -2.15 12.06
C PHE A 83 27.49 -0.65 11.77
N GLU A 84 28.30 -0.22 10.80
CA GLU A 84 28.50 1.20 10.46
C GLU A 84 28.19 1.49 8.98
N ALA A 85 27.60 0.54 8.24
CA ALA A 85 27.12 0.72 6.86
C ALA A 85 28.16 1.39 5.94
N CYS A 86 29.42 0.96 6.03
CA CYS A 86 30.52 1.44 5.20
C CYS A 86 30.87 2.94 5.34
N SER A 87 30.66 3.55 6.51
CA SER A 87 31.09 4.93 6.77
C SER A 87 32.58 5.14 6.42
N GLY A 88 32.88 6.10 5.54
CA GLY A 88 34.23 6.27 4.98
C GLY A 88 35.33 6.54 6.02
N VAL A 89 34.96 7.12 7.15
CA VAL A 89 35.87 7.44 8.26
C VAL A 89 36.40 6.18 8.97
N ALA A 90 35.67 5.05 8.89
CA ALA A 90 36.00 3.84 9.63
C ALA A 90 37.03 2.93 8.94
N LEU A 91 37.10 2.96 7.60
CA LEU A 91 38.00 2.12 6.79
C LEU A 91 39.34 2.80 6.47
N ASP A 92 39.40 4.14 6.53
CA ASP A 92 40.62 4.92 6.25
C ASP A 92 41.89 4.46 7.00
N PRO A 93 41.85 4.05 8.29
CA PRO A 93 43.05 3.56 8.99
C PRO A 93 43.58 2.24 8.44
N MET A 94 42.75 1.46 7.74
CA MET A 94 43.11 0.13 7.22
C MET A 94 43.84 0.21 5.88
N VAL A 95 43.85 1.37 5.22
CA VAL A 95 44.19 1.50 3.81
C VAL A 95 45.25 2.59 3.56
N GLN A 96 46.27 2.70 4.41
CA GLN A 96 47.34 3.72 4.30
C GLN A 96 48.63 3.14 3.66
N GLY A 97 49.15 3.75 2.59
CA GLY A 97 50.52 3.49 2.08
C GLY A 97 50.61 3.05 0.60
N ALA A 98 51.79 2.63 0.12
CA ALA A 98 52.01 2.34 -1.32
C ALA A 98 51.30 1.08 -1.87
N GLU A 99 50.82 0.17 -1.01
CA GLU A 99 50.02 -1.02 -1.38
C GLU A 99 48.50 -0.78 -1.27
N GLU A 100 48.09 0.48 -1.04
CA GLU A 100 46.73 0.94 -0.76
C GLU A 100 45.70 0.47 -1.80
N GLU A 101 46.04 0.46 -3.09
CA GLU A 101 45.05 0.21 -4.15
C GLU A 101 44.62 -1.26 -4.26
N THR A 102 45.58 -2.20 -4.21
CA THR A 102 45.28 -3.65 -4.21
C THR A 102 44.49 -4.02 -2.97
N LEU A 103 44.75 -3.33 -1.85
CA LEU A 103 44.04 -3.54 -0.62
C LEU A 103 42.62 -2.97 -0.66
N ARG A 104 42.41 -1.77 -1.23
CA ARG A 104 41.07 -1.20 -1.48
C ARG A 104 40.23 -2.17 -2.31
N GLN A 105 40.80 -2.74 -3.37
CA GLN A 105 40.12 -3.72 -4.21
C GLN A 105 39.74 -4.99 -3.44
N GLN A 106 40.69 -5.58 -2.71
CA GLN A 106 40.42 -6.79 -1.91
C GLN A 106 39.34 -6.57 -0.84
N LEU A 107 39.34 -5.40 -0.20
CA LEU A 107 38.34 -5.06 0.80
C LEU A 107 36.99 -4.76 0.16
N TYR A 108 36.97 -4.11 -1.02
CA TYR A 108 35.75 -3.86 -1.76
C TYR A 108 35.09 -5.17 -2.23
N THR A 109 35.83 -6.11 -2.81
CA THR A 109 35.30 -7.45 -3.17
C THR A 109 34.80 -8.22 -1.94
N LEU A 110 35.34 -7.91 -0.76
CA LEU A 110 34.95 -8.58 0.48
C LEU A 110 33.66 -7.99 1.07
N THR A 111 33.50 -6.67 1.08
CA THR A 111 32.46 -5.96 1.85
C THR A 111 31.51 -5.11 1.03
N GLN A 112 31.72 -5.04 -0.29
CA GLN A 112 30.98 -4.19 -1.23
C GLN A 112 30.89 -2.71 -0.83
N CYS A 113 31.80 -2.22 0.02
CA CYS A 113 31.70 -0.88 0.60
C CYS A 113 32.06 0.22 -0.42
N PRO A 114 31.12 1.12 -0.79
CA PRO A 114 31.35 2.12 -1.85
C PRO A 114 32.47 3.12 -1.53
N SER A 115 32.76 3.37 -0.25
CA SER A 115 33.83 4.26 0.21
C SER A 115 35.24 3.80 -0.15
N LEU A 116 35.40 2.55 -0.60
CA LEU A 116 36.67 1.98 -1.07
C LEU A 116 36.96 2.25 -2.56
N LEU A 117 36.01 2.84 -3.31
CA LEU A 117 36.16 3.15 -4.72
C LEU A 117 37.04 4.40 -4.95
N THR A 118 38.04 4.29 -5.83
CA THR A 118 38.94 5.36 -6.29
C THR A 118 38.94 5.43 -7.84
N PRO A 119 39.47 6.50 -8.47
CA PRO A 119 39.61 6.56 -9.93
C PRO A 119 40.45 5.43 -10.56
N LEU A 120 41.38 4.81 -9.80
CA LEU A 120 42.24 3.71 -10.28
C LEU A 120 41.63 2.32 -10.03
N THR A 121 40.83 2.15 -8.98
CA THR A 121 39.96 0.98 -8.79
C THR A 121 38.75 1.04 -9.73
N ALA A 122 38.35 2.24 -10.15
CA ALA A 122 37.28 2.43 -11.11
C ALA A 122 37.72 2.31 -12.57
N LEU A 123 38.96 2.66 -12.98
CA LEU A 123 39.22 2.90 -14.41
C LEU A 123 40.70 2.72 -14.85
N HIS A 124 41.17 1.47 -15.02
CA HIS A 124 42.34 1.20 -15.89
C HIS A 124 41.96 0.25 -17.05
N PRO A 125 42.24 0.57 -18.33
CA PRO A 125 41.85 -0.23 -19.50
C PRO A 125 42.42 -1.66 -19.48
N GLU A 126 43.56 -1.86 -18.82
CA GLU A 126 44.24 -3.17 -18.73
C GLU A 126 43.59 -4.14 -17.72
N ARG A 127 42.56 -3.72 -16.98
CA ARG A 127 41.90 -4.54 -15.93
C ARG A 127 40.46 -4.92 -16.30
N ALA A 128 40.25 -5.25 -17.57
CA ALA A 128 39.01 -5.77 -18.16
C ALA A 128 38.24 -6.81 -17.30
N GLU A 129 38.96 -7.72 -16.63
CA GLU A 129 38.36 -8.77 -15.78
C GLU A 129 37.72 -8.24 -14.48
N THR A 130 38.20 -7.09 -13.98
CA THR A 130 37.62 -6.44 -12.79
C THR A 130 36.22 -5.90 -13.07
N TYR A 131 35.94 -5.47 -14.32
CA TYR A 131 34.59 -5.05 -14.72
C TYR A 131 33.61 -6.23 -14.81
N ALA A 132 34.08 -7.42 -15.18
CA ALA A 132 33.22 -8.61 -15.24
C ALA A 132 32.82 -9.10 -13.83
N ALA A 133 33.75 -9.07 -12.87
CA ALA A 133 33.46 -9.39 -11.47
C ALA A 133 32.44 -8.44 -10.82
N LEU A 134 32.53 -7.14 -11.13
CA LEU A 134 31.55 -6.12 -10.68
C LEU A 134 30.13 -6.37 -11.20
N ILE A 135 29.99 -6.97 -12.38
CA ILE A 135 28.68 -7.30 -12.98
C ILE A 135 28.07 -8.54 -12.31
N GLU A 136 28.89 -9.45 -11.80
CA GLU A 136 28.47 -10.73 -11.21
C GLU A 136 28.11 -10.65 -9.72
N GLU A 137 28.56 -9.62 -8.97
CA GLU A 137 28.47 -9.59 -7.50
C GLU A 137 27.37 -8.66 -6.90
N ASP A 138 26.76 -7.76 -7.69
CA ASP A 138 25.77 -6.77 -7.20
C ASP A 138 24.30 -7.24 -7.28
N GLU A 139 23.44 -6.68 -6.40
CA GLU A 139 21.98 -6.87 -6.47
C GLU A 139 21.42 -6.39 -7.82
N VAL A 140 20.69 -7.30 -8.50
CA VAL A 140 20.05 -7.07 -9.80
C VAL A 140 19.11 -5.87 -9.75
N GLY A 141 19.37 -4.87 -10.60
CA GLY A 141 18.54 -3.67 -10.76
C GLY A 141 18.89 -2.50 -9.84
N SER A 142 19.98 -2.58 -9.06
CA SER A 142 20.42 -1.45 -8.22
C SER A 142 20.93 -0.26 -9.06
N PRO A 143 20.78 1.00 -8.60
CA PRO A 143 21.37 2.16 -9.27
C PRO A 143 22.89 2.05 -9.47
N MET A 144 23.56 1.35 -8.55
CA MET A 144 24.99 1.06 -8.62
C MET A 144 25.31 0.12 -9.77
N GLN A 145 24.61 -1.02 -9.86
CA GLN A 145 24.79 -1.98 -10.95
C GLN A 145 24.56 -1.31 -12.31
N LEU A 146 23.49 -0.50 -12.44
CA LEU A 146 23.18 0.22 -13.67
C LEU A 146 24.28 1.23 -14.06
N ALA A 147 24.81 1.97 -13.09
CA ALA A 147 25.91 2.90 -13.33
C ALA A 147 27.18 2.14 -13.77
N SER A 148 27.52 1.04 -13.10
CA SER A 148 28.67 0.19 -13.38
C SER A 148 28.63 -0.38 -14.80
N VAL A 149 27.48 -0.95 -15.24
CA VAL A 149 27.36 -1.51 -16.61
C VAL A 149 27.35 -0.45 -17.70
N ARG A 150 26.75 0.73 -17.46
CA ARG A 150 26.79 1.86 -18.40
C ARG A 150 28.22 2.34 -18.62
N MET A 151 29.00 2.43 -17.54
CA MET A 151 30.41 2.80 -17.61
C MET A 151 31.24 1.72 -18.31
N ALA A 152 31.02 0.45 -18.00
CA ALA A 152 31.72 -0.67 -18.64
C ALA A 152 31.49 -0.70 -20.17
N ASP A 153 30.26 -0.50 -20.65
CA ASP A 153 29.96 -0.48 -22.10
C ASP A 153 30.57 0.76 -22.80
N ALA A 154 30.57 1.92 -22.13
CA ALA A 154 31.21 3.14 -22.66
C ALA A 154 32.73 2.94 -22.82
N LEU A 155 33.38 2.30 -21.84
CA LEU A 155 34.80 2.00 -21.87
C LEU A 155 35.14 0.92 -22.89
N ALA A 156 34.35 -0.15 -22.96
CA ALA A 156 34.47 -1.20 -23.96
C ALA A 156 34.38 -0.64 -25.39
N SER A 157 33.57 0.40 -25.59
CA SER A 157 33.44 1.11 -26.87
C SER A 157 34.61 2.06 -27.19
N SER A 158 35.38 2.47 -26.17
CA SER A 158 36.50 3.42 -26.28
C SER A 158 37.89 2.77 -26.33
N ALA A 159 38.01 1.51 -25.89
CA ALA A 159 39.29 0.81 -25.80
C ALA A 159 39.72 0.29 -27.18
N GLU A 160 40.59 1.03 -27.86
CA GLU A 160 41.33 0.51 -29.02
C GLU A 160 42.28 -0.61 -28.55
N GLY A 161 41.79 -1.86 -28.51
CA GLY A 161 42.63 -3.07 -28.57
C GLY A 161 42.75 -3.99 -27.34
N GLY A 162 41.95 -3.85 -26.26
CA GLY A 162 42.14 -4.64 -25.02
C GLY A 162 41.11 -5.74 -24.71
N LEU A 163 39.84 -5.58 -25.11
CA LEU A 163 38.75 -6.52 -24.81
C LEU A 163 38.44 -7.40 -26.02
N SER A 164 38.23 -8.70 -25.81
CA SER A 164 37.79 -9.60 -26.89
C SER A 164 36.39 -9.17 -27.40
N PRO A 165 36.08 -9.36 -28.69
CA PRO A 165 34.74 -9.07 -29.24
C PRO A 165 33.62 -9.77 -28.45
N VAL A 166 33.90 -10.98 -27.94
CA VAL A 166 32.99 -11.74 -27.08
C VAL A 166 32.67 -10.99 -25.78
N LYS A 167 33.68 -10.48 -25.06
CA LYS A 167 33.48 -9.74 -23.81
C LYS A 167 32.76 -8.42 -24.04
N GLN A 168 33.00 -7.74 -25.16
CA GLN A 168 32.27 -6.52 -25.53
C GLN A 168 30.76 -6.80 -25.72
N VAL A 169 30.43 -7.92 -26.37
CA VAL A 169 29.05 -8.37 -26.55
C VAL A 169 28.40 -8.70 -25.21
N GLN A 170 29.10 -9.38 -24.30
CA GLN A 170 28.60 -9.71 -22.96
C GLN A 170 28.28 -8.45 -22.13
N ILE A 171 29.18 -7.47 -22.11
CA ILE A 171 28.98 -6.21 -21.38
C ILE A 171 27.77 -5.44 -21.92
N ARG A 172 27.57 -5.44 -23.24
CA ARG A 172 26.43 -4.77 -23.87
C ARG A 172 25.09 -5.45 -23.56
N ILE A 173 25.07 -6.78 -23.49
CA ILE A 173 23.90 -7.54 -23.05
C ILE A 173 23.60 -7.26 -21.57
N ALA A 174 24.62 -7.25 -20.72
CA ALA A 174 24.46 -6.91 -19.30
C ALA A 174 23.92 -5.48 -19.09
N ARG A 175 24.38 -4.52 -19.90
CA ARG A 175 23.81 -3.16 -19.91
C ARG A 175 22.34 -3.18 -20.32
N LEU A 176 22.00 -3.85 -21.43
CA LEU A 176 20.62 -3.96 -21.90
C LEU A 176 19.72 -4.52 -20.79
N HIS A 177 20.19 -5.55 -20.09
CA HIS A 177 19.46 -6.17 -18.99
C HIS A 177 19.20 -5.17 -17.86
N ALA A 178 20.25 -4.53 -17.35
CA ALA A 178 20.14 -3.57 -16.26
C ALA A 178 19.23 -2.37 -16.61
N GLU A 179 19.31 -1.86 -17.84
CA GLU A 179 18.48 -0.75 -18.32
C GLU A 179 17.00 -1.14 -18.35
N LEU A 180 16.68 -2.35 -18.81
CA LEU A 180 15.32 -2.88 -18.81
C LEU A 180 14.80 -3.14 -17.40
N THR A 181 15.60 -3.75 -16.52
CA THR A 181 15.25 -3.96 -15.10
C THR A 181 14.91 -2.64 -14.41
N ALA A 182 15.69 -1.60 -14.68
CA ALA A 182 15.49 -0.30 -14.08
C ALA A 182 14.40 0.55 -14.77
N GLY A 183 13.78 0.05 -15.84
CA GLY A 183 12.71 0.73 -16.58
C GLY A 183 13.19 1.81 -17.56
N PHE A 184 14.48 1.89 -17.85
CA PHE A 184 15.07 2.81 -18.83
C PHE A 184 14.94 2.28 -20.27
N VAL A 185 13.70 2.08 -20.71
CA VAL A 185 13.34 1.54 -22.02
C VAL A 185 14.06 2.25 -23.18
N ASP A 186 14.14 3.58 -23.14
CA ASP A 186 14.84 4.37 -24.16
C ASP A 186 16.35 4.12 -24.21
N ALA A 187 16.98 3.95 -23.05
CA ALA A 187 18.41 3.71 -22.96
C ALA A 187 18.74 2.27 -23.38
N ALA A 188 17.91 1.31 -22.98
CA ALA A 188 17.97 -0.08 -23.44
C ALA A 188 17.88 -0.15 -24.98
N ILE A 189 16.91 0.53 -25.59
CA ILE A 189 16.72 0.56 -27.04
C ILE A 189 17.91 1.22 -27.75
N ARG A 190 18.48 2.30 -27.19
CA ARG A 190 19.70 2.91 -27.74
C ARG A 190 20.94 2.05 -27.62
N ALA A 191 21.00 1.12 -26.66
CA ALA A 191 22.09 0.17 -26.52
C ALA A 191 22.04 -0.93 -27.60
N LEU A 192 20.89 -1.12 -28.24
CA LEU A 192 20.74 -2.05 -29.35
C LEU A 192 21.38 -1.49 -30.63
N PRO A 193 21.94 -2.35 -31.50
CA PRO A 193 22.46 -1.94 -32.79
C PRO A 193 21.36 -1.30 -33.65
N LYS A 194 21.70 -0.23 -34.40
CA LYS A 194 20.80 0.31 -35.43
C LYS A 194 20.71 -0.68 -36.59
N ALA A 195 19.53 -1.21 -36.82
CA ALA A 195 19.31 -2.35 -37.69
C ALA A 195 19.14 -1.96 -39.16
N ASP A 196 20.17 -2.18 -39.98
CA ASP A 196 19.98 -2.42 -41.42
C ASP A 196 19.98 -3.93 -41.75
N SER A 197 20.41 -4.81 -40.82
CA SER A 197 20.24 -6.27 -40.94
C SER A 197 20.41 -7.00 -39.59
N PRO A 198 19.32 -7.46 -38.92
CA PRO A 198 19.38 -8.00 -37.55
C PRO A 198 20.12 -9.34 -37.40
N LEU A 199 20.37 -10.06 -38.49
CA LEU A 199 20.91 -11.44 -38.45
C LEU A 199 22.44 -11.53 -38.46
N HIS A 200 23.16 -10.41 -38.62
CA HIS A 200 24.62 -10.39 -38.71
C HIS A 200 25.30 -9.74 -37.50
N ASP A 201 24.54 -9.27 -36.53
CA ASP A 201 25.09 -8.62 -35.34
C ASP A 201 25.36 -9.65 -34.22
N PRO A 202 26.59 -9.69 -33.65
CA PRO A 202 26.95 -10.64 -32.59
C PRO A 202 26.09 -10.51 -31.34
N VAL A 203 25.67 -9.30 -30.97
CA VAL A 203 24.78 -9.04 -29.82
C VAL A 203 23.42 -9.68 -30.08
N MET A 204 22.82 -9.42 -31.25
CA MET A 204 21.53 -9.99 -31.63
C MET A 204 21.51 -11.52 -31.61
N SER A 205 22.61 -12.14 -32.07
CA SER A 205 22.75 -13.60 -32.11
C SER A 205 22.86 -14.25 -30.73
N ALA A 206 23.38 -13.51 -29.74
CA ALA A 206 23.59 -13.98 -28.38
C ALA A 206 22.37 -13.78 -27.46
N LEU A 207 21.39 -12.95 -27.87
CA LEU A 207 20.15 -12.73 -27.12
C LEU A 207 19.22 -13.94 -27.19
N GLY A 208 18.78 -14.42 -26.02
CA GLY A 208 17.85 -15.53 -25.88
C GLY A 208 16.41 -15.13 -26.22
N VAL A 209 15.49 -16.11 -26.16
CA VAL A 209 14.05 -15.86 -26.41
C VAL A 209 13.50 -14.81 -25.45
N ARG A 210 13.89 -14.89 -24.18
CA ARG A 210 13.46 -13.95 -23.13
C ARG A 210 13.86 -12.52 -23.47
N ASP A 211 15.13 -12.26 -23.74
CA ASP A 211 15.62 -10.92 -24.06
C ASP A 211 14.93 -10.30 -25.27
N ARG A 212 14.70 -11.11 -26.31
CA ARG A 212 14.01 -10.65 -27.54
C ARG A 212 12.56 -10.25 -27.27
N LEU A 213 11.85 -10.97 -26.39
CA LEU A 213 10.51 -10.56 -25.95
C LEU A 213 10.54 -9.30 -25.08
N ALA A 214 11.61 -9.08 -24.31
CA ALA A 214 11.80 -7.88 -23.48
C ALA A 214 11.89 -6.63 -24.34
N ILE A 215 12.73 -6.73 -25.37
CA ILE A 215 12.94 -5.69 -26.35
C ILE A 215 11.65 -5.45 -27.13
N ALA A 216 10.92 -6.49 -27.50
CA ALA A 216 9.62 -6.35 -28.14
C ALA A 216 8.62 -5.56 -27.26
N ALA A 217 8.56 -5.85 -25.97
CA ALA A 217 7.74 -5.11 -25.01
C ALA A 217 8.19 -3.65 -24.86
N ALA A 218 9.50 -3.42 -24.77
CA ALA A 218 10.11 -2.10 -24.69
C ALA A 218 9.74 -1.20 -25.90
N TYR A 219 9.86 -1.72 -27.13
CA TYR A 219 9.45 -0.98 -28.34
C TYR A 219 7.95 -0.68 -28.36
N TRP A 220 7.12 -1.63 -27.92
CA TRP A 220 5.67 -1.41 -27.85
C TRP A 220 5.31 -0.32 -26.83
N LEU A 221 5.98 -0.28 -25.67
CA LEU A 221 5.85 0.78 -24.67
C LEU A 221 6.30 2.16 -25.18
N GLN A 222 7.16 2.23 -26.21
CA GLN A 222 7.47 3.50 -26.88
C GLN A 222 6.48 3.88 -27.98
N GLY A 223 5.55 2.99 -28.32
CA GLY A 223 4.61 3.17 -29.43
C GLY A 223 5.15 2.71 -30.79
N ASP A 224 6.30 2.04 -30.85
CA ASP A 224 6.84 1.44 -32.07
C ASP A 224 6.39 -0.03 -32.20
N ALA A 225 5.15 -0.19 -32.67
CA ALA A 225 4.55 -1.52 -32.88
C ALA A 225 5.27 -2.33 -33.98
N GLN A 226 5.90 -1.67 -34.96
CA GLN A 226 6.59 -2.34 -36.06
C GLN A 226 7.86 -3.02 -35.55
N SER A 227 8.69 -2.30 -34.81
CA SER A 227 9.90 -2.87 -34.19
C SER A 227 9.52 -3.95 -33.18
N ALA A 228 8.48 -3.72 -32.37
CA ALA A 228 7.98 -4.73 -31.42
C ALA A 228 7.59 -6.05 -32.12
N ALA A 229 6.85 -5.98 -33.24
CA ALA A 229 6.47 -7.15 -34.03
C ALA A 229 7.68 -7.87 -34.64
N ALA A 230 8.67 -7.12 -35.14
CA ALA A 230 9.89 -7.68 -35.70
C ALA A 230 10.69 -8.46 -34.64
N TRP A 231 10.88 -7.88 -33.45
CA TRP A 231 11.59 -8.51 -32.34
C TRP A 231 10.88 -9.76 -31.80
N ARG A 232 9.55 -9.71 -31.72
CA ARG A 232 8.74 -10.87 -31.37
C ARG A 232 8.88 -12.00 -32.40
N ALA A 233 8.85 -11.69 -33.70
CA ALA A 233 9.04 -12.68 -34.75
C ALA A 233 10.44 -13.33 -34.68
N LEU A 234 11.48 -12.54 -34.34
CA LEU A 234 12.83 -13.06 -34.11
C LEU A 234 12.91 -13.97 -32.86
N ALA A 235 12.11 -13.72 -31.83
CA ALA A 235 12.02 -14.61 -30.67
C ALA A 235 11.41 -15.97 -31.03
N ALA A 236 10.38 -15.98 -31.89
CA ALA A 236 9.69 -17.19 -32.34
C ALA A 236 10.56 -18.13 -33.21
N GLN A 237 11.64 -17.61 -33.81
CA GLN A 237 12.56 -18.39 -34.64
C GLN A 237 13.53 -19.27 -33.82
N LEU A 238 13.68 -19.02 -32.51
CA LEU A 238 14.56 -19.81 -31.65
C LEU A 238 13.81 -20.99 -31.01
N PRO A 239 14.44 -22.18 -30.90
CA PRO A 239 13.84 -23.34 -30.26
C PRO A 239 13.66 -23.10 -28.76
N ALA A 240 12.64 -23.72 -28.17
CA ALA A 240 12.29 -23.53 -26.76
C ALA A 240 13.37 -23.97 -25.76
N SER A 241 14.34 -24.79 -26.19
CA SER A 241 15.48 -25.22 -25.38
C SER A 241 16.60 -24.18 -25.26
N ALA A 242 16.50 -23.02 -25.92
CA ALA A 242 17.44 -21.92 -25.79
C ALA A 242 17.20 -21.05 -24.53
N GLU A 243 16.61 -21.66 -23.49
CA GLU A 243 16.30 -21.02 -22.21
C GLU A 243 17.51 -21.18 -21.28
N ASP A 244 18.28 -20.10 -21.19
CA ASP A 244 19.28 -19.83 -20.15
C ASP A 244 20.59 -20.66 -20.20
N ASN A 245 21.62 -20.10 -20.85
CA ASN A 245 22.84 -19.65 -20.19
C ASN A 245 23.86 -19.11 -21.22
N LEU A 246 24.49 -18.00 -20.89
CA LEU A 246 25.73 -17.53 -21.50
C LEU A 246 26.79 -18.64 -21.40
N LYS A 247 26.99 -19.38 -22.50
CA LYS A 247 28.25 -20.07 -22.77
C LYS A 247 28.69 -19.69 -24.17
N ILE A 248 29.42 -18.59 -24.25
CA ILE A 248 30.23 -18.31 -25.43
C ILE A 248 31.57 -18.99 -25.15
N ASP A 249 31.85 -20.10 -25.84
CA ASP A 249 33.11 -20.81 -25.68
C ASP A 249 34.27 -19.92 -26.15
N GLU A 250 35.15 -19.52 -25.23
CA GLU A 250 36.34 -18.71 -25.53
C GLU A 250 37.40 -19.49 -26.35
N ASN A 251 37.23 -20.80 -26.57
CA ASN A 251 38.24 -21.69 -27.14
C ASN A 251 38.14 -21.96 -28.67
N SER A 252 37.39 -21.15 -29.44
CA SER A 252 37.43 -21.26 -30.91
C SER A 252 38.61 -20.46 -31.50
N ASP A 253 39.81 -21.04 -31.39
CA ASP A 253 40.97 -20.58 -32.17
C ASP A 253 40.70 -20.82 -33.67
N GLY A 254 40.17 -19.79 -34.33
CA GLY A 254 40.07 -19.71 -35.79
C GLY A 254 38.72 -19.23 -36.30
N GLY A 255 38.59 -17.91 -36.52
CA GLY A 255 37.86 -17.29 -37.64
C GLY A 255 36.37 -17.57 -37.88
N SER A 256 35.71 -18.48 -37.17
CA SER A 256 34.28 -18.74 -37.29
C SER A 256 33.72 -19.20 -35.95
N ALA A 257 32.97 -18.32 -35.28
CA ALA A 257 32.15 -18.72 -34.14
C ALA A 257 31.10 -19.73 -34.64
N SER A 258 31.17 -20.98 -34.16
CA SER A 258 30.07 -21.93 -34.31
C SER A 258 29.31 -22.03 -32.99
N ILE A 259 27.98 -21.92 -33.08
CA ILE A 259 27.06 -22.02 -31.96
C ILE A 259 26.55 -23.45 -31.93
N THR A 260 26.87 -24.22 -30.89
CA THR A 260 26.29 -25.56 -30.68
C THR A 260 25.55 -25.63 -29.36
N ALA A 261 24.28 -26.06 -29.42
CA ALA A 261 23.47 -26.36 -28.24
C ALA A 261 24.02 -27.60 -27.52
N ALA A 262 24.27 -27.50 -26.21
CA ALA A 262 24.67 -28.64 -25.40
C ALA A 262 23.47 -29.60 -25.20
N PRO A 263 23.66 -30.93 -25.32
CA PRO A 263 22.59 -31.89 -25.06
C PRO A 263 22.39 -32.13 -23.56
N VAL A 264 21.13 -32.24 -23.16
CA VAL A 264 20.70 -32.58 -21.80
C VAL A 264 20.77 -34.10 -21.62
N ASN A 265 21.76 -34.60 -20.90
CA ASN A 265 21.74 -35.94 -20.31
C ASN A 265 22.41 -35.86 -18.94
N ASP A 266 21.60 -35.63 -17.90
CA ASP A 266 21.79 -36.15 -16.52
C ASP A 266 20.70 -35.63 -15.54
N ALA A 267 19.45 -35.53 -16.00
CA ALA A 267 18.32 -35.04 -15.19
C ALA A 267 17.40 -36.16 -14.68
N GLN A 268 17.94 -37.26 -14.14
CA GLN A 268 17.11 -38.35 -13.61
C GLN A 268 17.42 -38.85 -12.20
N LYS A 269 18.23 -38.16 -11.39
CA LYS A 269 18.43 -38.52 -9.98
C LYS A 269 18.65 -37.32 -9.05
N SER A 270 17.59 -36.56 -8.75
CA SER A 270 17.48 -35.81 -7.48
C SER A 270 16.09 -35.17 -7.38
N GLU A 271 15.07 -35.96 -7.06
CA GLU A 271 13.68 -35.49 -6.94
C GLU A 271 13.17 -35.44 -5.49
N GLU A 272 14.04 -35.59 -4.49
CA GLU A 272 13.64 -35.43 -3.09
C GLU A 272 14.65 -34.55 -2.34
N ASN A 273 14.15 -33.47 -1.72
CA ASN A 273 14.82 -32.50 -0.85
C ASN A 273 15.41 -31.24 -1.51
N SER A 274 14.55 -30.30 -1.90
CA SER A 274 14.85 -28.87 -1.71
C SER A 274 13.58 -28.03 -1.64
N GLU A 275 13.10 -27.79 -0.42
CA GLU A 275 12.29 -26.61 -0.12
C GLU A 275 13.17 -25.36 -0.35
N GLY A 276 12.67 -24.39 -1.14
CA GLY A 276 13.22 -23.03 -1.14
C GLY A 276 14.07 -22.56 -2.33
N ARG A 277 14.06 -23.21 -3.51
CA ARG A 277 14.58 -22.58 -4.75
C ARG A 277 13.56 -22.69 -5.87
N GLY A 278 13.34 -21.56 -6.56
CA GLY A 278 12.39 -21.43 -7.67
C GLY A 278 12.52 -22.58 -8.66
N THR A 279 11.40 -23.25 -8.91
CA THR A 279 11.34 -24.41 -9.80
C THR A 279 11.43 -23.97 -11.27
N PRO A 280 11.92 -24.83 -12.19
CA PRO A 280 11.90 -24.59 -13.65
C PRO A 280 10.51 -24.26 -14.22
N PHE A 281 9.45 -24.57 -13.47
CA PHE A 281 8.07 -24.28 -13.81
C PHE A 281 7.75 -22.76 -13.82
N ALA A 282 8.42 -21.97 -12.98
CA ALA A 282 8.21 -20.52 -12.92
C ALA A 282 8.70 -19.81 -14.19
N ALA A 283 9.86 -20.22 -14.72
CA ALA A 283 10.51 -19.56 -15.85
C ALA A 283 9.82 -19.87 -17.21
N ALA A 284 9.32 -21.10 -17.38
CA ALA A 284 8.49 -21.48 -18.54
C ALA A 284 7.13 -20.75 -18.55
N SER A 285 6.55 -20.49 -17.37
CA SER A 285 5.28 -19.76 -17.24
C SER A 285 5.41 -18.29 -17.63
N LEU A 286 6.58 -17.68 -17.36
CA LEU A 286 6.86 -16.27 -17.63
C LEU A 286 6.89 -15.99 -19.14
N ARG A 287 7.62 -16.81 -19.91
CA ARG A 287 7.67 -16.71 -21.38
C ARG A 287 6.28 -16.81 -22.00
N VAL A 288 5.47 -17.79 -21.59
CA VAL A 288 4.13 -18.04 -22.15
C VAL A 288 3.22 -16.85 -21.86
N ASN A 289 3.31 -16.25 -20.67
CA ASN A 289 2.50 -15.10 -20.31
C ASN A 289 2.93 -13.84 -21.07
N LEU A 290 4.23 -13.55 -21.20
CA LEU A 290 4.71 -12.38 -21.94
C LEU A 290 4.39 -12.46 -23.44
N ASP A 291 4.64 -13.62 -24.04
CA ASP A 291 4.33 -13.87 -25.45
C ASP A 291 2.82 -13.72 -25.70
N ARG A 292 1.98 -14.16 -24.76
CA ARG A 292 0.52 -13.96 -24.77
C ARG A 292 0.12 -12.49 -24.64
N VAL A 293 0.71 -11.75 -23.70
CA VAL A 293 0.46 -10.29 -23.54
C VAL A 293 0.86 -9.54 -24.81
N LEU A 294 2.05 -9.81 -25.34
CA LEU A 294 2.50 -9.22 -26.59
C LEU A 294 1.63 -9.64 -27.78
N ASN A 295 0.97 -10.80 -27.72
CA ASN A 295 0.13 -11.29 -28.83
C ASN A 295 -1.13 -10.44 -28.89
N LEU A 296 -1.76 -10.29 -27.72
CA LEU A 296 -2.88 -9.38 -27.52
C LEU A 296 -2.46 -7.96 -27.92
N ALA A 297 -1.26 -7.53 -27.55
CA ALA A 297 -0.74 -6.20 -27.82
C ALA A 297 -0.46 -5.93 -29.32
N LEU A 298 0.04 -6.89 -30.09
CA LEU A 298 0.49 -6.66 -31.47
C LEU A 298 -0.52 -7.13 -32.52
N ALA A 299 -1.36 -8.10 -32.19
CA ALA A 299 -2.39 -8.66 -33.05
C ALA A 299 -3.75 -8.64 -32.31
N PRO A 300 -4.37 -7.46 -32.15
CA PRO A 300 -5.63 -7.34 -31.45
C PRO A 300 -6.72 -8.09 -32.21
N ASP A 301 -7.30 -9.10 -31.57
CA ASP A 301 -8.50 -9.77 -32.03
C ASP A 301 -9.70 -9.22 -31.24
N PRO A 302 -10.67 -8.55 -31.89
CA PRO A 302 -11.85 -8.01 -31.23
C PRO A 302 -12.66 -9.06 -30.46
N ALA A 303 -12.60 -10.33 -30.86
CA ALA A 303 -13.28 -11.44 -30.18
C ALA A 303 -12.55 -11.93 -28.93
N THR A 304 -11.26 -11.61 -28.77
CA THR A 304 -10.47 -12.01 -27.63
C THR A 304 -10.49 -10.93 -26.56
N ASP A 305 -11.11 -11.23 -25.43
CA ASP A 305 -11.14 -10.34 -24.27
C ASP A 305 -9.95 -10.62 -23.32
N PRO A 306 -9.03 -9.65 -23.11
CA PRO A 306 -7.89 -9.83 -22.20
C PRO A 306 -8.26 -9.71 -20.72
N PHE A 307 -9.53 -9.48 -20.38
CA PHE A 307 -9.98 -9.21 -19.01
C PHE A 307 -9.46 -10.23 -17.98
N SER A 308 -9.58 -11.53 -18.23
CA SER A 308 -9.15 -12.56 -17.26
C SER A 308 -7.62 -12.55 -17.01
N LEU A 309 -6.83 -12.09 -17.98
CA LEU A 309 -5.38 -11.95 -17.83
C LEU A 309 -5.05 -10.73 -16.99
N LEU A 310 -5.70 -9.59 -17.29
CA LEU A 310 -5.52 -8.33 -16.59
C LEU A 310 -5.97 -8.43 -15.12
N SER A 311 -7.14 -9.03 -14.87
CA SER A 311 -7.69 -9.21 -13.52
C SER A 311 -6.82 -10.12 -12.64
N LEU A 312 -6.32 -11.22 -13.20
CA LEU A 312 -5.45 -12.15 -12.48
C LEU A 312 -4.13 -11.49 -12.09
N GLN A 313 -3.52 -10.71 -12.99
CA GLN A 313 -2.28 -10.03 -12.63
C GLN A 313 -2.51 -8.95 -11.59
N TYR A 314 -3.60 -8.18 -11.73
CA TYR A 314 -3.97 -7.17 -10.74
C TYR A 314 -4.08 -7.77 -9.34
N GLN A 315 -4.75 -8.93 -9.21
CA GLN A 315 -4.85 -9.66 -7.95
C GLN A 315 -3.49 -10.06 -7.39
N LYS A 316 -2.56 -10.54 -8.23
CA LYS A 316 -1.21 -10.90 -7.79
C LYS A 316 -0.46 -9.70 -7.24
N GLN A 317 -0.57 -8.54 -7.90
CA GLN A 317 0.05 -7.30 -7.44
C GLN A 317 -0.50 -6.86 -6.07
N GLU A 318 -1.83 -6.86 -5.90
CA GLU A 318 -2.50 -6.54 -4.63
C GLU A 318 -2.11 -7.49 -3.49
N ALA A 319 -1.98 -8.79 -3.78
CA ALA A 319 -1.57 -9.79 -2.82
C ALA A 319 -0.05 -9.76 -2.48
N GLY A 320 0.69 -8.79 -3.03
CA GLY A 320 2.12 -8.64 -2.77
C GLY A 320 2.97 -9.77 -3.36
N TYR A 321 2.46 -10.53 -4.34
CA TYR A 321 3.24 -11.57 -5.00
C TYR A 321 4.43 -10.94 -5.73
N GLN A 322 5.63 -11.26 -5.25
CA GLN A 322 6.86 -11.00 -5.98
C GLN A 322 7.03 -12.09 -7.04
N GLU A 323 7.16 -11.66 -8.29
CA GLU A 323 7.52 -12.58 -9.37
C GLU A 323 8.95 -13.07 -9.13
N ALA A 324 9.21 -14.35 -9.41
CA ALA A 324 10.50 -14.97 -9.09
C ALA A 324 11.68 -14.37 -9.90
N ASP A 325 11.39 -13.56 -10.91
CA ASP A 325 12.37 -12.92 -11.78
C ASP A 325 12.24 -11.37 -11.73
N PRO A 326 13.05 -10.69 -10.90
CA PRO A 326 13.02 -9.23 -10.76
C PRO A 326 13.39 -8.49 -12.05
N TYR A 327 14.05 -9.17 -13.00
CA TYR A 327 14.39 -8.64 -14.33
C TYR A 327 13.15 -8.15 -15.10
N TRP A 328 12.00 -8.79 -14.87
CA TRP A 328 10.78 -8.60 -15.67
C TRP A 328 9.68 -7.79 -15.00
N GLN A 329 9.68 -7.75 -13.67
CA GLN A 329 8.62 -7.11 -12.90
C GLN A 329 8.44 -5.62 -13.26
N SER A 330 9.52 -4.93 -13.61
CA SER A 330 9.51 -3.51 -14.00
C SER A 330 8.94 -3.23 -15.39
N LEU A 331 8.98 -4.20 -16.31
CA LEU A 331 8.37 -4.09 -17.64
C LEU A 331 6.92 -4.59 -17.63
N TRP A 332 6.58 -5.53 -16.74
CA TRP A 332 5.28 -6.17 -16.70
C TRP A 332 4.14 -5.20 -16.36
N THR A 333 4.34 -4.39 -15.32
CA THR A 333 3.32 -3.44 -14.87
C THR A 333 3.01 -2.40 -15.95
N PRO A 334 3.99 -1.66 -16.51
CA PRO A 334 3.70 -0.70 -17.59
C PRO A 334 3.09 -1.35 -18.84
N LEU A 335 3.51 -2.57 -19.17
CA LEU A 335 2.99 -3.32 -20.33
C LEU A 335 1.50 -3.65 -20.16
N LEU A 336 1.12 -4.15 -19.00
CA LEU A 336 -0.26 -4.49 -18.69
C LEU A 336 -1.12 -3.26 -18.47
N ASP A 337 -0.59 -2.22 -17.84
CA ASP A 337 -1.29 -0.94 -17.68
C ASP A 337 -1.62 -0.33 -19.03
N ARG A 338 -0.67 -0.30 -19.96
CA ARG A 338 -0.89 0.19 -21.31
C ARG A 338 -1.84 -0.71 -22.11
N LEU A 339 -1.81 -2.03 -21.88
CA LEU A 339 -2.77 -2.96 -22.48
C LEU A 339 -4.18 -2.71 -21.92
N ALA A 340 -4.32 -2.61 -20.60
CA ALA A 340 -5.58 -2.33 -19.92
C ALA A 340 -6.19 -1.02 -20.39
N GLN A 341 -5.39 0.05 -20.46
CA GLN A 341 -5.81 1.33 -21.02
C GLN A 341 -6.34 1.14 -22.44
N ARG A 342 -5.52 0.61 -23.36
CA ARG A 342 -5.90 0.44 -24.78
C ARG A 342 -7.19 -0.36 -24.95
N GLU A 343 -7.38 -1.38 -24.13
CA GLU A 343 -8.51 -2.32 -24.25
C GLU A 343 -9.79 -1.83 -23.54
N GLY A 344 -9.73 -0.69 -22.87
CA GLY A 344 -10.88 -0.04 -22.21
C GLY A 344 -11.10 -0.46 -20.75
N TYR A 345 -10.05 -0.86 -20.03
CA TYR A 345 -10.09 -1.28 -18.63
C TYR A 345 -9.25 -0.37 -17.72
N PRO A 346 -9.53 0.93 -17.64
CA PRO A 346 -8.73 1.88 -16.85
C PRO A 346 -8.67 1.53 -15.36
N GLY A 347 -9.68 0.87 -14.80
CA GLY A 347 -9.68 0.40 -13.41
C GLY A 347 -8.72 -0.75 -13.12
N LEU A 348 -8.22 -1.46 -14.14
CA LEU A 348 -7.22 -2.52 -13.99
C LEU A 348 -5.78 -2.01 -14.14
N VAL A 349 -5.58 -0.70 -14.33
CA VAL A 349 -4.26 -0.07 -14.26
C VAL A 349 -3.78 -0.10 -12.81
N GLY A 350 -2.52 -0.45 -12.59
CA GLY A 350 -1.88 -0.50 -11.27
C GLY A 350 -2.01 0.80 -10.49
N SER A 351 -2.00 0.74 -9.15
CA SER A 351 -1.88 1.96 -8.35
C SER A 351 -0.47 2.54 -8.51
N ASP A 352 -0.36 3.86 -8.55
CA ASP A 352 0.90 4.63 -8.56
C ASP A 352 1.76 4.44 -7.28
N ASP A 353 1.47 3.42 -6.48
CA ASP A 353 2.21 3.08 -5.27
C ASP A 353 3.51 2.40 -5.68
N GLY A 354 4.44 3.27 -6.11
CA GLY A 354 5.79 2.94 -6.48
C GLY A 354 6.37 1.93 -5.52
N TRP A 355 6.51 0.70 -6.02
CA TRP A 355 7.07 -0.47 -5.34
C TRP A 355 8.54 -0.33 -4.91
N TRP A 356 9.08 0.90 -4.92
CA TRP A 356 10.28 1.22 -4.19
C TRP A 356 9.88 1.77 -2.82
N PRO A 357 10.03 1.00 -1.73
CA PRO A 357 9.72 1.53 -0.41
C PRO A 357 10.54 2.81 -0.20
N LYS A 358 9.88 3.93 0.14
CA LYS A 358 10.49 5.25 0.36
C LYS A 358 11.79 5.19 1.18
N HIS A 359 11.88 4.26 2.13
CA HIS A 359 13.07 4.05 2.96
C HIS A 359 14.34 3.73 2.15
N ARG A 360 14.27 2.96 1.05
CA ARG A 360 15.47 2.66 0.23
C ARG A 360 15.94 3.83 -0.61
N ARG A 361 15.06 4.80 -0.88
CA ARG A 361 15.42 6.06 -1.56
C ARG A 361 16.15 6.98 -0.59
N GLU A 362 15.68 7.05 0.65
CA GLU A 362 16.28 7.82 1.73
C GLU A 362 17.61 7.21 2.21
N GLU A 363 17.74 5.88 2.24
CA GLU A 363 19.00 5.17 2.52
C GLU A 363 20.02 5.35 1.40
N ALA A 364 19.61 5.27 0.13
CA ALA A 364 20.48 5.58 -1.01
C ALA A 364 20.92 7.06 -0.99
N GLU A 365 20.01 8.00 -0.69
CA GLU A 365 20.35 9.42 -0.55
C GLU A 365 21.28 9.70 0.64
N GLN A 366 21.16 8.96 1.74
CA GLN A 366 22.00 9.10 2.92
C GLN A 366 23.39 8.47 2.70
N ALA A 367 23.47 7.28 2.08
CA ALA A 367 24.74 6.67 1.67
C ALA A 367 25.48 7.52 0.61
N VAL A 368 24.72 8.20 -0.27
CA VAL A 368 25.26 9.17 -1.24
C VAL A 368 25.78 10.43 -0.57
N LYS A 369 25.16 10.92 0.52
CA LYS A 369 25.65 12.06 1.33
C LYS A 369 26.98 11.80 2.01
N ASP A 370 27.27 10.56 2.39
CA ASP A 370 28.51 10.20 3.08
C ASP A 370 29.68 9.91 2.11
N CYS A 371 29.41 9.73 0.81
CA CYS A 371 30.38 9.43 -0.27
C CYS A 371 30.94 10.67 -1.00
N TYR A 372 30.64 11.89 -0.54
CA TYR A 372 30.83 13.17 -1.24
C TYR A 372 32.27 13.58 -1.66
N ARG A 373 33.31 12.78 -1.40
CA ARG A 373 34.72 13.21 -1.60
C ARG A 373 35.53 12.45 -2.67
N CYS A 374 35.12 11.28 -3.17
CA CYS A 374 36.06 10.39 -3.88
C CYS A 374 35.78 10.09 -5.37
N ALA A 375 34.54 10.26 -5.91
CA ALA A 375 34.25 9.92 -7.33
C ALA A 375 33.08 10.73 -7.97
N PRO A 376 33.30 11.97 -8.42
CA PRO A 376 32.22 12.87 -8.91
C PRO A 376 31.50 12.39 -10.19
N ALA A 377 32.20 11.68 -11.08
CA ALA A 377 31.62 11.22 -12.36
C ALA A 377 30.67 10.02 -12.21
N LEU A 378 30.98 9.11 -11.28
CA LEU A 378 30.11 7.97 -10.94
C LEU A 378 28.82 8.47 -10.26
N LEU A 379 28.92 9.51 -9.45
CA LEU A 379 27.77 10.09 -8.75
C LEU A 379 26.74 10.73 -9.70
N ALA A 380 27.22 11.43 -10.74
CA ALA A 380 26.34 11.97 -11.78
C ALA A 380 25.60 10.85 -12.53
N ALA A 381 26.26 9.72 -12.77
CA ALA A 381 25.65 8.55 -13.40
C ALA A 381 24.62 7.86 -12.48
N ILE A 382 24.87 7.78 -11.17
CA ILE A 382 23.94 7.24 -10.16
C ILE A 382 22.71 8.13 -10.00
N HIS A 383 22.88 9.45 -9.95
CA HIS A 383 21.75 10.40 -9.88
C HIS A 383 20.85 10.29 -11.12
N LEU A 384 21.45 10.27 -12.33
CA LEU A 384 20.70 10.02 -13.58
C LEU A 384 20.07 8.62 -13.64
N ALA A 385 20.61 7.63 -12.94
CA ALA A 385 20.04 6.28 -12.82
C ALA A 385 18.90 6.20 -11.78
N GLY A 386 18.83 7.12 -10.82
CA GLY A 386 17.74 7.21 -9.82
C GLY A 386 16.51 7.99 -10.31
N GLU A 387 16.65 8.79 -11.36
CA GLU A 387 15.56 9.54 -12.00
C GLU A 387 14.81 8.63 -12.99
N ARG A 388 13.70 8.01 -12.58
CA ARG A 388 12.86 7.23 -13.51
C ARG A 388 12.24 8.14 -14.57
N PRO A 389 12.37 7.84 -15.87
CA PRO A 389 11.54 8.46 -16.87
C PRO A 389 10.10 7.97 -16.70
N THR A 390 9.15 8.90 -16.70
CA THR A 390 7.73 8.57 -16.72
C THR A 390 7.36 8.12 -18.13
N VAL A 391 6.79 6.92 -18.28
CA VAL A 391 6.12 6.56 -19.52
C VAL A 391 4.97 7.55 -19.70
N PRO A 392 4.87 8.27 -20.83
CA PRO A 392 3.78 9.20 -21.05
C PRO A 392 2.45 8.44 -20.94
N PRO A 393 1.50 8.89 -20.11
CA PRO A 393 0.18 8.27 -20.06
C PRO A 393 -0.46 8.38 -21.43
N LEU A 394 -1.06 7.30 -21.91
CA LEU A 394 -1.92 7.34 -23.08
C LEU A 394 -3.17 8.13 -22.67
N VAL A 395 -3.35 9.32 -23.23
CA VAL A 395 -4.59 10.09 -23.06
C VAL A 395 -5.66 9.39 -23.89
N LEU A 396 -6.38 8.46 -23.27
CA LEU A 396 -7.61 7.96 -23.84
C LEU A 396 -8.72 8.95 -23.52
N ALA A 397 -9.51 9.29 -24.55
CA ALA A 397 -10.83 9.85 -24.35
C ALA A 397 -11.60 8.81 -23.55
N SER A 398 -11.71 9.05 -22.25
CA SER A 398 -12.32 8.10 -21.37
C SER A 398 -13.81 8.04 -21.70
N ASP A 399 -14.28 6.84 -22.05
CA ASP A 399 -15.59 6.40 -21.59
C ASP A 399 -15.48 6.17 -20.07
N VAL A 400 -15.09 7.21 -19.32
CA VAL A 400 -15.49 7.29 -17.91
C VAL A 400 -17.00 7.21 -18.02
N VAL A 401 -17.59 6.24 -17.34
CA VAL A 401 -19.03 6.23 -17.08
C VAL A 401 -19.30 7.52 -16.30
N SER A 402 -19.43 8.63 -17.02
CA SER A 402 -19.76 9.95 -16.53
C SER A 402 -21.27 10.02 -16.37
N GLY A 403 -21.83 9.01 -15.70
CA GLY A 403 -23.14 9.11 -15.10
C GLY A 403 -22.92 9.53 -13.66
N GLY A 404 -22.53 10.79 -13.50
CA GLY A 404 -22.65 11.44 -12.19
C GLY A 404 -24.13 11.54 -11.81
N LEU A 405 -24.39 11.80 -10.53
CA LEU A 405 -25.72 12.18 -10.10
C LEU A 405 -26.25 13.35 -10.95
N PRO A 406 -27.57 13.43 -11.23
CA PRO A 406 -28.14 14.54 -11.96
C PRO A 406 -27.70 15.90 -11.39
N ALA A 407 -27.49 16.90 -12.25
CA ALA A 407 -27.04 18.23 -11.82
C ALA A 407 -27.96 18.85 -10.76
N ALA A 408 -29.27 18.59 -10.83
CA ALA A 408 -30.24 19.04 -9.84
C ALA A 408 -29.99 18.40 -8.46
N VAL A 409 -29.79 17.08 -8.41
CA VAL A 409 -29.51 16.33 -7.17
C VAL A 409 -28.19 16.80 -6.55
N THR A 410 -27.12 16.87 -7.35
CA THR A 410 -25.81 17.35 -6.87
C THR A 410 -25.86 18.78 -6.33
N THR A 411 -26.56 19.69 -7.02
CA THR A 411 -26.74 21.07 -6.55
C THR A 411 -27.45 21.12 -5.21
N ARG A 412 -28.49 20.31 -5.00
CA ARG A 412 -29.19 20.22 -3.70
C ARG A 412 -28.28 19.67 -2.61
N MET A 413 -27.54 18.60 -2.88
CA MET A 413 -26.55 18.05 -1.94
C MET A 413 -25.54 19.12 -1.51
N ASP A 414 -25.03 19.90 -2.46
CA ASP A 414 -24.08 20.98 -2.18
C ASP A 414 -24.70 22.11 -1.34
N GLN A 415 -25.99 22.39 -1.50
CA GLN A 415 -26.71 23.32 -0.63
C GLN A 415 -26.83 22.79 0.80
N GLN A 416 -27.06 21.48 0.99
CA GLN A 416 -27.12 20.87 2.33
C GLN A 416 -25.78 20.88 3.06
N LEU A 417 -24.66 20.92 2.32
CA LEU A 417 -23.33 21.11 2.91
C LEU A 417 -23.14 22.50 3.53
N LEU A 418 -23.88 23.50 3.04
CA LEU A 418 -23.87 24.87 3.55
C LEU A 418 -24.96 25.13 4.60
N ALA A 419 -25.94 24.23 4.72
CA ALA A 419 -27.03 24.35 5.68
C ALA A 419 -26.49 24.38 7.12
N THR A 420 -26.90 25.38 7.89
CA THR A 420 -26.46 25.57 9.27
C THR A 420 -27.47 24.92 10.21
N VAL A 421 -27.01 24.04 11.09
CA VAL A 421 -27.89 23.47 12.13
C VAL A 421 -28.18 24.53 13.19
N HIS A 422 -29.44 24.71 13.52
CA HIS A 422 -29.89 25.69 14.51
C HIS A 422 -29.81 25.11 15.94
N TRP A 423 -28.65 25.22 16.57
CA TRP A 423 -28.51 25.03 18.02
C TRP A 423 -27.65 26.12 18.63
N GLN A 424 -27.87 26.41 19.92
CA GLN A 424 -27.14 27.45 20.63
C GLN A 424 -26.24 26.84 21.71
N GLN A 425 -24.93 27.06 21.57
CA GLN A 425 -23.97 26.77 22.65
C GLN A 425 -23.96 27.92 23.65
N LEU A 426 -24.21 27.61 24.92
CA LEU A 426 -24.29 28.57 26.01
C LEU A 426 -23.40 28.13 27.19
N PRO A 427 -22.81 29.07 27.96
CA PRO A 427 -22.07 28.73 29.16
C PRO A 427 -23.02 28.19 30.23
N LEU A 428 -22.64 27.11 30.92
CA LEU A 428 -23.43 26.53 31.99
C LEU A 428 -23.44 27.48 33.21
N PRO A 429 -24.61 27.93 33.69
CA PRO A 429 -24.76 28.69 34.93
C PRO A 429 -24.16 27.99 36.14
N GLN A 430 -23.64 28.76 37.09
CA GLN A 430 -22.84 28.25 38.21
C GLN A 430 -23.63 27.31 39.13
N GLU A 431 -24.93 27.56 39.29
CA GLU A 431 -25.88 26.75 40.05
C GLU A 431 -26.04 25.32 39.52
N TRP A 432 -25.85 25.13 38.22
CA TRP A 432 -25.97 23.81 37.57
C TRP A 432 -24.62 23.12 37.39
N ARG A 433 -23.51 23.82 37.64
CA ARG A 433 -22.18 23.21 37.61
C ARG A 433 -22.04 22.14 38.69
N THR A 434 -21.38 21.06 38.33
CA THR A 434 -20.95 20.03 39.27
C THR A 434 -19.51 20.35 39.70
N PRO A 435 -19.20 20.44 41.01
CA PRO A 435 -17.84 20.71 41.46
C PRO A 435 -16.86 19.69 40.88
N LYS A 436 -15.80 20.15 40.21
CA LYS A 436 -14.77 19.25 39.70
C LYS A 436 -13.98 18.69 40.89
N PRO A 437 -13.74 17.36 40.98
CA PRO A 437 -12.82 16.82 41.98
C PRO A 437 -11.43 17.44 41.81
N GLN A 438 -10.64 17.52 42.89
CA GLN A 438 -9.25 17.97 42.80
C GLN A 438 -8.48 17.06 41.82
N PRO A 439 -7.61 17.61 40.96
CA PRO A 439 -6.88 16.80 39.99
C PRO A 439 -5.96 15.82 40.73
N SER A 440 -6.29 14.53 40.70
CA SER A 440 -5.30 13.48 40.99
C SER A 440 -4.58 13.12 39.69
N PRO A 441 -3.28 12.74 39.73
CA PRO A 441 -2.51 12.37 38.54
C PRO A 441 -3.08 11.19 37.73
N GLU A 442 -4.03 10.44 38.31
CA GLU A 442 -4.59 9.21 37.72
C GLU A 442 -6.05 9.39 37.24
N GLN A 443 -6.69 10.54 37.47
CA GLN A 443 -8.08 10.79 37.06
C GLN A 443 -8.14 11.59 35.76
N HIS A 444 -7.69 10.98 34.67
CA HIS A 444 -7.90 11.53 33.34
C HIS A 444 -9.36 11.33 32.89
N ASP A 445 -10.09 12.45 32.80
CA ASP A 445 -11.35 12.69 32.06
C ASP A 445 -12.29 11.47 31.79
N ARG A 446 -12.93 10.95 32.84
CA ARG A 446 -13.98 9.89 32.77
C ARG A 446 -15.35 10.38 32.25
N ILE A 447 -15.39 11.32 31.31
CA ILE A 447 -16.67 11.89 30.83
C ILE A 447 -17.49 10.87 30.03
N ALA A 448 -16.84 9.83 29.48
CA ALA A 448 -17.48 8.74 28.75
C ALA A 448 -17.83 7.51 29.62
N ALA A 449 -17.89 7.62 30.95
CA ALA A 449 -18.33 6.52 31.78
C ALA A 449 -19.83 6.24 31.51
N ARG A 450 -20.10 5.12 30.81
CA ARG A 450 -21.44 4.52 30.68
C ARG A 450 -22.17 4.60 32.03
N PRO A 451 -23.48 4.94 32.11
CA PRO A 451 -24.27 4.41 33.20
C PRO A 451 -24.11 2.88 33.11
N GLY A 452 -23.56 2.25 34.16
CA GLY A 452 -23.28 0.81 34.13
C GLY A 452 -24.48 0.03 33.59
N ARG A 453 -24.27 -0.98 32.73
CA ARG A 453 -25.34 -1.82 32.17
C ARG A 453 -26.27 -2.37 33.27
N ASP A 454 -25.75 -2.52 34.50
CA ASP A 454 -26.49 -2.98 35.67
C ASP A 454 -27.44 -1.94 36.30
N HIS A 455 -27.51 -0.70 35.82
CA HIS A 455 -28.34 0.38 36.39
C HIS A 455 -29.27 1.08 35.38
N SER A 456 -29.45 0.54 34.17
CA SER A 456 -30.39 1.12 33.21
C SER A 456 -31.85 0.83 33.60
N PRO A 457 -32.78 1.80 33.47
CA PRO A 457 -34.20 1.57 33.75
C PRO A 457 -34.79 0.48 32.85
N ALA A 458 -35.76 -0.28 33.35
CA ALA A 458 -36.38 -1.37 32.59
C ALA A 458 -37.07 -0.92 31.29
N TRP A 459 -37.51 0.34 31.19
CA TRP A 459 -38.08 0.91 29.96
C TRP A 459 -37.02 1.21 28.90
N ALA A 460 -35.72 1.30 29.24
CA ALA A 460 -34.67 1.63 28.28
C ALA A 460 -34.55 0.59 27.16
N ARG A 461 -34.99 -0.65 27.39
CA ARG A 461 -35.07 -1.72 26.38
C ARG A 461 -36.12 -1.47 25.28
N LEU A 462 -37.03 -0.52 25.50
CA LEU A 462 -38.08 -0.12 24.57
C LEU A 462 -37.71 1.15 23.78
N LEU A 463 -36.50 1.67 23.95
CA LEU A 463 -36.02 2.79 23.16
C LEU A 463 -35.91 2.38 21.68
N PRO A 464 -36.37 3.23 20.74
CA PRO A 464 -36.45 2.88 19.33
C PRO A 464 -35.09 2.79 18.63
N ALA A 465 -34.04 3.40 19.20
CA ALA A 465 -32.71 3.40 18.61
C ALA A 465 -31.61 3.70 19.62
N GLY A 466 -30.48 3.00 19.46
CA GLY A 466 -29.20 3.38 20.06
C GLY A 466 -29.00 2.99 21.53
N GLU A 467 -27.81 3.32 22.03
CA GLU A 467 -27.44 3.12 23.43
C GLU A 467 -27.84 4.34 24.26
N LEU A 468 -28.43 4.12 25.44
CA LEU A 468 -28.83 5.18 26.35
C LEU A 468 -27.62 5.94 26.91
N VAL A 469 -27.60 7.27 26.70
CA VAL A 469 -26.54 8.17 27.17
C VAL A 469 -27.00 8.94 28.41
N ARG A 470 -28.19 9.52 28.35
CA ARG A 470 -28.76 10.35 29.43
C ARG A 470 -30.28 10.27 29.39
N TYR A 471 -30.94 10.41 30.53
CA TYR A 471 -32.38 10.56 30.57
C TYR A 471 -32.83 11.45 31.73
N GLN A 472 -34.08 11.87 31.68
CA GLN A 472 -34.81 12.46 32.78
C GLN A 472 -36.23 11.92 32.81
N VAL A 473 -36.74 11.65 34.00
CA VAL A 473 -38.12 11.24 34.25
C VAL A 473 -38.79 12.32 35.08
N ASP A 474 -39.98 12.75 34.65
CA ASP A 474 -40.87 13.65 35.38
C ASP A 474 -42.29 13.10 35.34
N GLY A 475 -42.71 12.45 36.43
CA GLY A 475 -43.96 11.69 36.48
C GLY A 475 -43.99 10.57 35.44
N LEU A 476 -44.91 10.65 34.48
CA LEU A 476 -45.02 9.72 33.35
C LEU A 476 -44.22 10.17 32.10
N ARG A 477 -43.66 11.38 32.12
CA ARG A 477 -42.88 11.89 30.98
C ARG A 477 -41.45 11.42 31.10
N ILE A 478 -40.91 10.92 29.99
CA ILE A 478 -39.51 10.52 29.88
C ILE A 478 -38.90 11.22 28.68
N VAL A 479 -37.74 11.82 28.89
CA VAL A 479 -36.85 12.27 27.82
C VAL A 479 -35.58 11.45 27.92
N ALA A 480 -35.25 10.74 26.86
CA ALA A 480 -34.03 9.95 26.76
C ALA A 480 -33.20 10.44 25.58
N ILE A 481 -31.89 10.52 25.80
CA ILE A 481 -30.90 10.78 24.76
C ILE A 481 -30.13 9.49 24.53
N THR A 482 -30.07 9.05 23.29
CA THR A 482 -29.32 7.87 22.86
C THR A 482 -28.23 8.24 21.87
N ALA A 483 -27.17 7.44 21.81
CA ALA A 483 -26.18 7.46 20.73
C ALA A 483 -26.46 6.31 19.77
N SER A 484 -26.59 6.61 18.48
CA SER A 484 -26.96 5.61 17.47
C SER A 484 -26.28 5.84 16.13
N GLN A 485 -25.88 4.73 15.52
CA GLN A 485 -25.24 4.65 14.21
C GLN A 485 -26.24 4.62 13.03
N ARG A 486 -27.53 4.94 13.25
CA ARG A 486 -28.56 4.90 12.20
C ARG A 486 -28.28 5.81 10.98
N LEU A 487 -27.65 6.96 11.20
CA LEU A 487 -27.23 7.90 10.15
C LEU A 487 -25.70 8.01 10.06
N ASP A 488 -24.98 7.10 10.73
CA ASP A 488 -23.52 7.16 10.94
C ASP A 488 -23.01 5.73 11.24
N PRO A 489 -23.07 4.80 10.26
CA PRO A 489 -22.87 3.36 10.48
C PRO A 489 -21.41 2.96 10.69
N VAL A 490 -21.20 1.67 11.00
CA VAL A 490 -19.90 1.05 11.25
C VAL A 490 -18.90 1.34 10.10
N GLY A 491 -17.75 1.92 10.45
CA GLY A 491 -16.74 2.42 9.50
C GLY A 491 -16.41 3.90 9.75
N GLU A 492 -17.36 4.63 10.34
CA GLU A 492 -17.19 6.01 10.78
C GLU A 492 -16.66 6.10 12.23
N LEU A 493 -16.00 7.21 12.59
CA LEU A 493 -15.08 7.29 13.73
C LEU A 493 -15.68 7.14 15.14
N SER A 494 -17.01 7.09 15.30
CA SER A 494 -17.68 7.25 16.59
C SER A 494 -18.88 6.29 16.81
N SER A 495 -19.55 6.41 17.96
CA SER A 495 -20.79 5.69 18.27
C SER A 495 -22.03 6.27 17.58
N GLY A 496 -21.83 7.26 16.70
CA GLY A 496 -22.84 7.81 15.82
C GLY A 496 -23.38 9.16 16.27
N GLY A 497 -24.62 9.42 15.86
CA GLY A 497 -25.37 10.62 16.18
C GLY A 497 -26.11 10.55 17.52
N TYR A 498 -26.42 11.71 18.11
CA TYR A 498 -27.31 11.80 19.26
C TYR A 498 -28.77 11.93 18.84
N TRP A 499 -29.64 11.17 19.49
CA TRP A 499 -31.07 11.09 19.23
C TRP A 499 -31.87 11.34 20.50
N VAL A 500 -33.07 11.90 20.36
CA VAL A 500 -33.98 12.20 21.47
C VAL A 500 -35.23 11.37 21.34
N SER A 501 -35.55 10.59 22.37
CA SER A 501 -36.79 9.82 22.46
C SER A 501 -37.68 10.39 23.57
N LEU A 502 -38.94 10.62 23.25
CA LEU A 502 -39.94 11.19 24.15
C LEU A 502 -41.02 10.15 24.44
N SER A 503 -41.40 10.02 25.71
CA SER A 503 -42.52 9.22 26.15
C SER A 503 -43.39 10.01 27.12
N SER A 504 -44.70 9.79 27.08
CA SER A 504 -45.69 10.41 27.97
C SER A 504 -46.45 9.41 28.84
N ASP A 505 -46.15 8.12 28.74
CA ASP A 505 -46.89 7.02 29.37
C ASP A 505 -46.04 6.17 30.34
N GLY A 506 -44.94 6.73 30.82
CA GLY A 506 -43.98 6.07 31.70
C GLY A 506 -43.03 5.14 30.96
N GLY A 507 -42.79 5.36 29.66
CA GLY A 507 -41.87 4.57 28.86
C GLY A 507 -42.46 3.26 28.35
N LYS A 508 -43.79 3.16 28.24
CA LYS A 508 -44.44 2.02 27.57
C LYS A 508 -44.36 2.16 26.06
N THR A 509 -44.49 3.41 25.57
CA THR A 509 -44.31 3.77 24.17
C THR A 509 -43.42 5.00 24.04
N PHE A 510 -42.71 5.10 22.93
CA PHE A 510 -41.90 6.26 22.56
C PHE A 510 -42.36 6.77 21.19
N ALA A 511 -42.38 8.09 21.03
CA ALA A 511 -42.52 8.72 19.72
C ALA A 511 -41.33 8.36 18.81
N PRO A 512 -41.44 8.52 17.49
CA PRO A 512 -40.30 8.41 16.59
C PRO A 512 -39.09 9.21 17.10
N PRO A 513 -37.88 8.63 17.11
CA PRO A 513 -36.71 9.29 17.68
C PRO A 513 -36.31 10.50 16.82
N LEU A 514 -35.98 11.60 17.48
CA LEU A 514 -35.60 12.85 16.82
C LEU A 514 -34.07 12.97 16.74
N TYR A 515 -33.53 13.10 15.53
CA TYR A 515 -32.09 13.32 15.33
C TYR A 515 -31.69 14.75 15.70
N THR A 516 -30.58 14.91 16.44
CA THR A 516 -30.17 16.23 16.95
C THR A 516 -29.22 17.00 16.05
N GLY A 517 -28.67 16.37 15.01
CA GLY A 517 -27.55 16.92 14.23
C GLY A 517 -26.19 16.88 14.95
N LEU A 518 -26.14 16.42 16.21
CA LEU A 518 -24.89 16.30 16.97
C LEU A 518 -24.32 14.88 16.85
N ARG A 519 -23.00 14.78 16.72
CA ARG A 519 -22.25 13.51 16.65
C ARG A 519 -21.28 13.39 17.82
N VAL A 520 -21.08 12.17 18.30
CA VAL A 520 -20.19 11.92 19.44
C VAL A 520 -18.75 12.30 19.07
N TYR A 521 -18.10 13.14 19.89
CA TYR A 521 -16.74 13.69 19.66
C TYR A 521 -16.59 14.64 18.46
N GLN A 522 -17.70 15.06 17.84
CA GLN A 522 -17.71 16.00 16.71
C GLN A 522 -18.67 17.18 16.94
N PRO A 523 -18.31 18.17 17.78
CA PRO A 523 -17.19 18.15 18.74
C PRO A 523 -17.64 17.79 20.16
N TYR A 524 -18.91 17.46 20.40
CA TYR A 524 -19.46 17.39 21.76
C TYR A 524 -19.58 15.96 22.29
N VAL A 525 -19.45 15.83 23.61
CA VAL A 525 -19.82 14.65 24.38
C VAL A 525 -20.86 15.05 25.41
N ILE A 526 -22.02 14.37 25.39
CA ILE A 526 -23.10 14.61 26.35
C ILE A 526 -22.73 14.02 27.71
N ARG A 527 -22.91 14.80 28.77
CA ARG A 527 -22.67 14.32 30.14
C ARG A 527 -23.78 13.39 30.59
N PRO A 528 -23.49 12.14 31.03
CA PRO A 528 -24.51 11.19 31.46
C PRO A 528 -25.30 11.66 32.69
N THR A 529 -24.67 12.45 33.57
CA THR A 529 -25.26 13.02 34.78
C THR A 529 -25.06 14.53 34.81
N SER A 530 -26.10 15.26 35.25
CA SER A 530 -26.11 16.72 35.22
C SER A 530 -27.29 17.27 36.02
N LYS A 531 -27.11 18.44 36.63
CA LYS A 531 -28.17 19.17 37.37
C LYS A 531 -29.09 19.96 36.46
N LEU A 532 -28.68 20.21 35.22
CA LEU A 532 -29.48 20.94 34.23
C LEU A 532 -30.68 20.08 33.82
N PRO A 533 -31.93 20.56 33.97
CA PRO A 533 -33.09 19.82 33.46
C PRO A 533 -33.04 19.75 31.93
N LEU A 534 -33.26 18.54 31.39
CA LEU A 534 -33.26 18.26 29.95
C LEU A 534 -34.34 19.05 29.21
N LEU A 535 -35.48 19.30 29.84
CA LEU A 535 -36.56 20.10 29.26
C LEU A 535 -36.69 21.47 29.93
N ASP A 536 -37.04 22.45 29.13
CA ASP A 536 -37.38 23.81 29.51
C ASP A 536 -38.49 24.34 28.60
N GLY A 537 -39.74 24.10 28.98
CA GLY A 537 -40.87 24.29 28.07
C GLY A 537 -40.67 23.49 26.78
N ASP A 538 -40.62 24.20 25.65
CA ASP A 538 -40.46 23.62 24.31
C ASP A 538 -39.00 23.53 23.84
N SER A 539 -38.04 23.63 24.76
CA SER A 539 -36.61 23.55 24.46
C SER A 539 -35.93 22.39 25.18
N LEU A 540 -35.08 21.67 24.46
CA LEU A 540 -34.13 20.72 25.01
C LEU A 540 -32.86 21.46 25.47
N ARG A 541 -32.37 21.14 26.67
CA ARG A 541 -31.12 21.66 27.22
C ARG A 541 -30.19 20.52 27.62
N ILE A 542 -29.04 20.44 26.98
CA ILE A 542 -28.12 19.32 27.12
C ILE A 542 -26.79 19.84 27.66
N GLU A 543 -26.40 19.44 28.86
CA GLU A 543 -25.03 19.71 29.34
C GLU A 543 -24.04 18.86 28.54
N VAL A 544 -23.03 19.52 27.98
CA VAL A 544 -22.02 18.91 27.11
C VAL A 544 -20.61 19.29 27.53
N ALA A 545 -19.67 18.47 27.13
CA ALA A 545 -18.25 18.77 27.10
C ALA A 545 -17.80 18.88 25.64
N LEU A 546 -17.08 19.94 25.27
CA LEU A 546 -16.41 20.01 23.97
C LEU A 546 -15.16 19.13 24.04
N ARG A 547 -15.07 18.12 23.19
CA ARG A 547 -13.96 17.19 23.02
C ARG A 547 -13.77 16.92 21.52
N ARG A 548 -13.15 17.87 20.82
CA ARG A 548 -12.97 17.82 19.36
C ARG A 548 -11.78 16.96 18.99
N ILE A 549 -11.99 15.95 18.14
CA ILE A 549 -10.91 15.07 17.66
C ILE A 549 -9.88 15.80 16.79
N ASP A 550 -8.66 15.29 16.78
CA ASP A 550 -7.59 15.59 15.83
C ASP A 550 -7.65 14.59 14.66
N PRO A 551 -8.23 14.95 13.51
CA PRO A 551 -8.34 14.04 12.39
C PRO A 551 -6.98 13.53 11.90
N ALA A 552 -5.92 14.35 12.02
CA ALA A 552 -4.59 14.03 11.53
C ALA A 552 -3.85 12.99 12.40
N LYS A 553 -4.36 12.71 13.61
CA LYS A 553 -3.75 11.77 14.57
C LYS A 553 -4.65 10.59 14.91
N VAL A 554 -5.75 10.42 14.18
CA VAL A 554 -6.56 9.20 14.27
C VAL A 554 -5.69 8.02 13.83
N MET A 555 -5.44 7.10 14.75
CA MET A 555 -4.79 5.82 14.42
C MET A 555 -5.84 4.87 13.86
N LEU A 556 -5.57 4.21 12.73
CA LEU A 556 -6.47 3.25 12.09
C LEU A 556 -5.96 1.81 12.29
N PRO A 557 -6.85 0.81 12.56
CA PRO A 557 -8.26 0.98 12.92
C PRO A 557 -8.38 1.89 14.17
N PRO A 558 -9.52 2.58 14.38
CA PRO A 558 -9.69 3.70 15.33
C PRO A 558 -9.42 3.37 16.82
N ILE A 559 -8.19 3.00 17.17
CA ILE A 559 -7.74 2.61 18.50
C ILE A 559 -7.47 3.87 19.36
N ALA A 560 -7.37 5.05 18.76
CA ALA A 560 -7.31 6.29 19.52
C ALA A 560 -7.93 7.46 18.76
N LEU A 561 -8.74 8.24 19.46
CA LEU A 561 -9.34 9.49 18.99
C LEU A 561 -8.73 10.69 19.71
N PRO A 562 -7.47 11.06 19.47
CA PRO A 562 -6.82 12.17 20.18
C PRO A 562 -7.64 13.45 20.04
N VAL A 563 -7.74 14.23 21.12
CA VAL A 563 -8.55 15.45 21.19
C VAL A 563 -7.66 16.68 21.07
N VAL A 564 -7.95 17.58 20.13
CA VAL A 564 -7.23 18.88 19.98
C VAL A 564 -7.78 19.97 20.87
N GLU A 565 -9.04 19.87 21.28
CA GLU A 565 -9.72 20.93 22.01
C GLU A 565 -10.67 20.37 23.07
N SER A 566 -10.52 20.87 24.29
CA SER A 566 -11.32 20.46 25.45
C SER A 566 -11.89 21.69 26.17
N LYS A 567 -13.21 21.73 26.35
CA LYS A 567 -13.90 22.74 27.16
C LYS A 567 -15.07 22.12 27.91
N ASP A 568 -15.26 22.53 29.17
CA ASP A 568 -16.36 22.09 30.03
C ASP A 568 -17.30 23.26 30.36
N ASP A 569 -18.31 22.98 31.19
CA ASP A 569 -19.27 23.96 31.70
C ASP A 569 -20.01 24.64 30.53
N LEU A 570 -20.48 23.83 29.59
CA LEU A 570 -21.26 24.22 28.43
C LEU A 570 -22.59 23.47 28.42
N TYR A 571 -23.61 24.08 27.82
CA TYR A 571 -24.81 23.37 27.42
C TYR A 571 -25.28 23.81 26.03
N ILE A 572 -25.98 22.90 25.36
CA ILE A 572 -26.62 23.14 24.08
C ILE A 572 -28.12 23.30 24.31
N ARG A 573 -28.70 24.34 23.72
CA ARG A 573 -30.15 24.55 23.68
C ARG A 573 -30.65 24.29 22.26
N ILE A 574 -31.67 23.42 22.14
CA ILE A 574 -32.30 23.08 20.86
C ILE A 574 -33.84 23.19 21.02
N PRO A 575 -34.55 23.97 20.19
CA PRO A 575 -36.00 23.96 20.15
C PRO A 575 -36.54 22.58 19.71
N LEU A 576 -37.50 22.01 20.45
CA LEU A 576 -38.08 20.70 20.10
C LEU A 576 -38.79 20.73 18.73
N ALA A 577 -39.39 21.86 18.38
CA ALA A 577 -40.03 22.06 17.08
C ALA A 577 -39.04 22.05 15.90
N GLU A 578 -37.75 22.36 16.13
CA GLU A 578 -36.73 22.23 15.08
C GLU A 578 -36.27 20.79 14.91
N LEU A 579 -36.19 20.02 16.01
CA LEU A 579 -35.85 18.59 15.95
C LEU A 579 -36.90 17.76 15.22
N ALA A 580 -38.17 18.16 15.32
CA ALA A 580 -39.31 17.47 14.73
C ALA A 580 -39.82 18.12 13.45
N ARG A 581 -39.10 19.12 12.91
CA ARG A 581 -39.49 19.76 11.65
C ARG A 581 -39.29 18.76 10.51
N ASP A 582 -40.32 18.62 9.70
CA ASP A 582 -40.42 17.80 8.50
C ASP A 582 -41.17 18.69 7.50
N SER A 583 -40.42 19.35 6.62
CA SER A 583 -40.91 20.47 5.82
C SER A 583 -41.71 20.03 4.59
N ASP A 584 -41.52 18.82 4.09
CA ASP A 584 -42.27 18.24 2.98
C ASP A 584 -43.26 17.13 3.40
N GLY A 585 -43.18 16.65 4.63
CA GLY A 585 -44.11 15.70 5.23
C GLY A 585 -43.88 14.26 4.80
N ASP A 586 -42.67 13.89 4.35
CA ASP A 586 -42.35 12.54 3.89
C ASP A 586 -42.08 11.55 5.05
N GLY A 587 -41.89 12.07 6.27
CA GLY A 587 -41.63 11.32 7.49
C GLY A 587 -40.16 11.30 7.93
N LEU A 588 -39.25 11.96 7.22
CA LEU A 588 -37.92 12.33 7.67
C LEU A 588 -37.94 13.75 8.24
N SER A 589 -37.12 14.02 9.26
CA SER A 589 -36.96 15.41 9.70
C SER A 589 -35.96 16.14 8.82
N ASP A 590 -36.10 17.46 8.71
CA ASP A 590 -35.17 18.31 7.96
C ASP A 590 -33.71 18.05 8.36
N LEU A 591 -33.47 17.77 9.65
CA LEU A 591 -32.14 17.44 10.18
C LEU A 591 -31.63 16.07 9.73
N ALA A 592 -32.51 15.08 9.60
CA ALA A 592 -32.15 13.75 9.11
C ALA A 592 -31.84 13.80 7.60
N GLU A 593 -32.63 14.51 6.82
CA GLU A 593 -32.39 14.73 5.39
C GLU A 593 -31.11 15.52 5.15
N GLN A 594 -30.91 16.62 5.89
CA GLN A 594 -29.65 17.36 5.87
C GLN A 594 -28.47 16.43 6.15
N ALA A 595 -28.56 15.53 7.15
CA ALA A 595 -27.51 14.57 7.48
C ALA A 595 -27.16 13.67 6.28
N MET A 596 -28.17 13.27 5.50
CA MET A 596 -28.06 12.41 4.33
C MET A 596 -27.80 13.17 3.01
N LEU A 597 -27.71 14.50 3.04
CA LEU A 597 -27.60 15.38 1.87
C LEU A 597 -28.83 15.31 0.94
N LEU A 598 -30.02 15.12 1.50
CA LEU A 598 -31.32 15.18 0.81
C LEU A 598 -31.95 16.57 0.97
N ASP A 599 -32.93 16.92 0.13
CA ASP A 599 -33.56 18.24 0.12
C ASP A 599 -34.82 18.26 1.00
N PRO A 600 -34.83 18.94 2.17
CA PRO A 600 -35.94 18.90 3.11
C PRO A 600 -37.28 19.45 2.61
N THR A 601 -37.30 20.01 1.41
CA THR A 601 -38.49 20.60 0.82
C THR A 601 -39.07 19.75 -0.31
N VAL A 602 -38.49 18.58 -0.55
CA VAL A 602 -38.81 17.70 -1.68
C VAL A 602 -38.86 16.25 -1.20
N ALA A 603 -40.09 15.76 -1.00
CA ALA A 603 -40.36 14.43 -0.44
C ALA A 603 -39.79 13.24 -1.25
N ASP A 604 -39.33 13.48 -2.49
CA ASP A 604 -38.76 12.51 -3.43
C ASP A 604 -37.61 13.23 -4.17
N THR A 605 -36.39 13.11 -3.64
CA THR A 605 -35.23 13.92 -4.04
C THR A 605 -34.82 13.66 -5.48
N ASP A 606 -34.92 12.42 -5.97
CA ASP A 606 -34.52 12.05 -7.32
C ASP A 606 -35.68 11.91 -8.33
N ALA A 607 -36.92 12.06 -7.85
CA ALA A 607 -38.16 12.08 -8.60
C ALA A 607 -38.49 10.77 -9.32
N ASP A 608 -38.15 9.62 -8.72
CA ASP A 608 -38.43 8.29 -9.25
C ASP A 608 -39.78 7.69 -8.80
N GLY A 609 -40.46 8.37 -7.88
CA GLY A 609 -41.78 8.00 -7.35
C GLY A 609 -41.75 7.28 -6.00
N LEU A 610 -40.57 7.05 -5.41
CA LEU A 610 -40.39 6.60 -4.03
C LEU A 610 -39.98 7.79 -3.15
N GLY A 611 -40.69 8.01 -2.04
CA GLY A 611 -40.32 9.08 -1.12
C GLY A 611 -39.02 8.76 -0.37
N ASP A 612 -38.23 9.78 -0.03
CA ASP A 612 -36.89 9.65 0.56
C ASP A 612 -36.90 8.79 1.85
N ALA A 613 -37.96 8.94 2.66
CA ALA A 613 -38.21 8.13 3.84
C ALA A 613 -38.31 6.61 3.59
N GLN A 614 -38.71 6.17 2.40
CA GLN A 614 -38.84 4.75 2.02
C GLN A 614 -37.83 4.30 0.96
N ASP A 615 -37.17 5.23 0.28
CA ASP A 615 -36.23 4.93 -0.78
C ASP A 615 -34.88 4.46 -0.21
N PRO A 616 -34.39 3.26 -0.59
CA PRO A 616 -33.02 2.85 -0.30
C PRO A 616 -31.95 3.63 -1.09
N LEU A 617 -32.27 4.32 -2.18
CA LEU A 617 -31.35 5.07 -3.03
C LEU A 617 -31.91 6.46 -3.42
N PRO A 618 -32.21 7.35 -2.45
CA PRO A 618 -32.95 8.63 -2.64
C PRO A 618 -32.25 9.69 -3.51
N GLN A 619 -31.10 9.37 -4.10
CA GLN A 619 -30.35 10.26 -4.98
C GLN A 619 -30.19 9.67 -6.39
N VAL A 620 -30.58 8.41 -6.60
CA VAL A 620 -30.33 7.65 -7.82
C VAL A 620 -31.63 7.08 -8.38
N ALA A 621 -32.27 7.89 -9.22
CA ALA A 621 -33.56 7.53 -9.78
C ALA A 621 -33.55 6.17 -10.49
N SER A 622 -34.56 5.35 -10.20
CA SER A 622 -34.82 4.12 -10.91
C SER A 622 -35.10 4.39 -12.39
N SER A 623 -34.41 3.67 -13.28
CA SER A 623 -34.55 3.85 -14.74
C SER A 623 -34.48 2.51 -15.47
N ALA A 624 -35.10 2.43 -16.66
CA ALA A 624 -35.04 1.24 -17.51
C ALA A 624 -33.65 1.06 -18.17
N ASN A 625 -32.85 2.12 -18.28
CA ASN A 625 -31.55 2.12 -18.95
C ASN A 625 -30.40 2.16 -17.95
N CYS A 626 -30.37 1.19 -17.03
CA CYS A 626 -29.31 1.09 -16.04
C CYS A 626 -28.00 0.56 -16.62
N SER A 627 -26.92 0.89 -15.93
CA SER A 627 -25.59 0.47 -16.33
C SER A 627 -25.42 -1.05 -16.16
N ARG A 628 -24.55 -1.65 -16.99
CA ARG A 628 -24.18 -3.07 -16.89
C ARG A 628 -23.55 -3.45 -15.53
N TYR A 629 -23.12 -2.46 -14.75
CA TYR A 629 -22.54 -2.60 -13.42
C TYR A 629 -23.59 -2.82 -12.31
N SER A 630 -24.88 -2.51 -12.54
CA SER A 630 -25.88 -2.45 -11.47
C SER A 630 -26.21 -3.81 -10.86
N GLU A 631 -26.50 -4.82 -11.69
CA GLU A 631 -26.78 -6.19 -11.21
C GLU A 631 -25.60 -6.79 -10.40
N PRO A 632 -24.35 -6.78 -10.90
CA PRO A 632 -23.21 -7.27 -10.11
C PRO A 632 -22.92 -6.42 -8.86
N LEU A 633 -23.14 -5.11 -8.91
CA LEU A 633 -22.96 -4.24 -7.73
C LEU A 633 -23.91 -4.63 -6.60
N ALA A 634 -25.17 -4.93 -6.91
CA ALA A 634 -26.16 -5.34 -5.91
C ALA A 634 -25.68 -6.54 -5.09
N LEU A 635 -25.04 -7.52 -5.74
CA LEU A 635 -24.44 -8.68 -5.07
C LEU A 635 -23.31 -8.26 -4.12
N VAL A 636 -22.43 -7.36 -4.58
CA VAL A 636 -21.31 -6.85 -3.79
C VAL A 636 -21.80 -6.09 -2.56
N LEU A 637 -22.75 -5.17 -2.75
CA LEU A 637 -23.31 -4.37 -1.66
C LEU A 637 -24.01 -5.23 -0.63
N ASN A 638 -24.79 -6.23 -1.03
CA ASN A 638 -25.41 -7.17 -0.08
C ASN A 638 -24.40 -7.98 0.75
N GLN A 639 -23.16 -8.13 0.26
CA GLN A 639 -22.10 -8.78 1.02
C GLN A 639 -21.40 -7.84 2.01
N ILE A 640 -21.24 -6.55 1.65
CA ILE A 640 -20.49 -5.57 2.43
C ILE A 640 -21.39 -4.83 3.43
N LEU A 641 -22.58 -4.40 3.00
CA LEU A 641 -23.52 -3.62 3.79
C LEU A 641 -24.13 -4.48 4.92
N GLY A 642 -24.38 -3.84 6.06
CA GLY A 642 -25.02 -4.48 7.22
C GLY A 642 -24.15 -5.48 7.98
N LYS A 643 -22.89 -5.68 7.60
CA LYS A 643 -21.93 -6.54 8.32
C LYS A 643 -20.93 -5.73 9.13
N SER A 644 -20.49 -6.29 10.25
CA SER A 644 -19.38 -5.71 11.02
C SER A 644 -18.10 -5.79 10.19
N LEU A 645 -17.47 -4.64 9.98
CA LEU A 645 -16.20 -4.50 9.27
C LEU A 645 -14.97 -4.82 10.15
N GLY A 646 -15.18 -5.24 11.41
CA GLY A 646 -14.12 -5.70 12.30
C GLY A 646 -13.37 -4.60 13.05
N ALA A 647 -13.84 -3.35 13.01
CA ALA A 647 -13.23 -2.24 13.76
C ALA A 647 -13.39 -2.43 15.28
N ILE A 648 -12.28 -2.36 16.02
CA ILE A 648 -12.28 -2.10 17.46
C ILE A 648 -11.97 -0.62 17.62
N VAL A 649 -13.00 0.20 17.85
CA VAL A 649 -12.77 1.60 18.22
C VAL A 649 -12.41 1.64 19.70
N THR A 650 -11.38 2.37 20.13
CA THR A 650 -11.16 2.68 21.55
C THR A 650 -11.18 4.19 21.75
N THR A 651 -11.78 4.66 22.86
CA THR A 651 -11.97 6.10 23.08
C THR A 651 -10.64 6.84 23.14
N ALA A 652 -10.69 8.13 22.81
CA ALA A 652 -9.61 9.11 22.87
C ALA A 652 -8.48 8.76 23.86
N ALA A 653 -7.26 8.63 23.36
CA ALA A 653 -6.07 8.65 24.20
C ALA A 653 -6.07 9.93 25.03
N HIS A 654 -5.74 9.82 26.32
CA HIS A 654 -5.64 10.97 27.20
C HIS A 654 -4.54 11.91 26.70
N ALA A 655 -4.57 13.18 27.12
CA ALA A 655 -3.56 14.19 26.74
C ALA A 655 -2.09 13.82 27.09
N GLY A 656 -1.87 12.69 27.78
CA GLY A 656 -0.57 12.09 28.09
C GLY A 656 -0.20 10.84 27.28
N GLY A 657 -0.94 10.46 26.24
CA GLY A 657 -0.58 9.34 25.35
C GLY A 657 -0.99 7.93 25.83
N GLU A 658 -1.55 7.80 27.03
CA GLU A 658 -2.12 6.54 27.53
C GLU A 658 -3.53 6.32 26.92
N PRO A 659 -3.82 5.13 26.33
CA PRO A 659 -5.15 4.80 25.83
C PRO A 659 -6.15 4.76 26.98
N ALA A 660 -7.23 5.56 26.89
CA ALA A 660 -8.38 5.38 27.78
C ALA A 660 -8.94 3.96 27.56
N GLN A 661 -9.37 3.29 28.64
CA GLN A 661 -9.90 1.91 28.65
C GLN A 661 -10.60 1.53 27.33
N GLY A 662 -10.22 0.40 26.72
CA GLY A 662 -10.78 0.00 25.43
C GLY A 662 -12.29 -0.23 25.50
N TYR A 663 -13.06 0.59 24.77
CA TYR A 663 -14.50 0.44 24.65
C TYR A 663 -14.84 -0.03 23.24
N ALA A 664 -15.07 -1.34 23.04
CA ALA A 664 -15.68 -1.80 21.79
C ALA A 664 -16.98 -1.02 21.54
N LEU A 665 -16.96 -0.09 20.59
CA LEU A 665 -18.15 0.61 20.13
C LEU A 665 -19.00 -0.39 19.35
N GLY A 666 -20.04 -0.90 20.01
CA GLY A 666 -20.99 -1.84 19.46
C GLY A 666 -20.43 -3.26 19.32
N LEU A 667 -21.09 -4.23 19.95
CA LEU A 667 -20.92 -5.66 19.65
C LEU A 667 -21.51 -6.02 18.27
N GLY A 668 -21.29 -5.19 17.24
CA GLY A 668 -21.62 -5.52 15.86
C GLY A 668 -23.05 -6.01 15.63
N THR A 669 -24.02 -5.63 16.46
CA THR A 669 -25.41 -5.69 16.01
C THR A 669 -25.58 -4.46 15.15
N ALA A 670 -25.28 -4.59 13.85
CA ALA A 670 -25.91 -3.75 12.85
C ALA A 670 -27.36 -3.55 13.28
N ALA A 671 -27.88 -2.32 13.19
CA ALA A 671 -29.29 -2.08 13.44
C ALA A 671 -30.05 -3.16 12.68
N GLN A 672 -30.65 -4.13 13.40
CA GLN A 672 -31.43 -5.16 12.76
C GLN A 672 -32.70 -4.44 12.32
N GLY A 673 -32.73 -4.09 11.03
CA GLY A 673 -33.77 -3.29 10.42
C GLY A 673 -33.25 -2.56 9.18
N THR A 674 -34.15 -2.29 8.26
CA THR A 674 -33.93 -1.53 7.01
C THR A 674 -33.60 -0.05 7.25
N GLU A 675 -33.41 0.39 8.49
CA GLU A 675 -33.38 1.80 8.91
C GLU A 675 -31.97 2.43 9.02
N GLY A 676 -30.90 1.68 8.74
CA GLY A 676 -29.53 2.19 8.72
C GLY A 676 -29.17 2.83 7.38
N THR A 677 -28.62 4.04 7.40
CA THR A 677 -28.08 4.74 6.22
C THR A 677 -26.59 4.50 6.10
N THR A 678 -26.08 4.19 4.90
CA THR A 678 -24.64 4.03 4.62
C THR A 678 -24.16 5.00 3.55
N PHE A 679 -23.09 5.73 3.84
CA PHE A 679 -22.42 6.56 2.85
C PHE A 679 -21.42 5.72 2.05
N LEU A 680 -21.46 5.86 0.73
CA LEU A 680 -20.60 5.11 -0.18
C LEU A 680 -20.05 6.03 -1.28
N VAL A 681 -18.75 5.95 -1.53
CA VAL A 681 -18.07 6.74 -2.58
C VAL A 681 -17.87 5.86 -3.81
N ALA A 682 -18.65 6.12 -4.86
CA ALA A 682 -18.60 5.42 -6.14
C ALA A 682 -19.35 6.20 -7.23
N PRO A 683 -19.14 5.89 -8.52
CA PRO A 683 -19.96 6.42 -9.60
C PRO A 683 -21.45 6.07 -9.44
N ALA A 684 -22.31 7.09 -9.40
CA ALA A 684 -23.76 6.91 -9.20
C ALA A 684 -24.43 6.08 -10.30
N ALA A 685 -23.90 6.13 -11.53
CA ALA A 685 -24.35 5.28 -12.65
C ALA A 685 -24.39 3.78 -12.32
N TYR A 686 -23.59 3.32 -11.36
CA TYR A 686 -23.59 1.91 -10.98
C TYR A 686 -24.84 1.54 -10.19
N PHE A 687 -25.50 2.48 -9.52
CA PHE A 687 -26.57 2.19 -8.55
C PHE A 687 -27.98 2.16 -9.15
N CYS A 688 -28.14 2.60 -10.38
CA CYS A 688 -29.43 2.62 -11.07
C CYS A 688 -30.15 1.27 -10.98
N GLY A 689 -31.41 1.30 -10.55
CA GLY A 689 -32.30 0.13 -10.56
C GLY A 689 -31.89 -0.99 -9.60
N ILE A 690 -30.96 -0.73 -8.67
CA ILE A 690 -30.60 -1.70 -7.64
C ILE A 690 -31.65 -1.69 -6.53
N SER A 691 -32.11 -2.87 -6.13
CA SER A 691 -32.87 -3.04 -4.88
C SER A 691 -31.91 -3.38 -3.74
N LEU A 692 -31.85 -2.51 -2.73
CA LEU A 692 -31.09 -2.71 -1.50
C LEU A 692 -32.02 -2.87 -0.30
N GLN A 693 -31.55 -3.59 0.72
CA GLN A 693 -32.24 -3.71 2.01
C GLN A 693 -31.90 -2.57 2.98
N HIS A 694 -30.89 -1.77 2.66
CA HIS A 694 -30.40 -0.66 3.48
C HIS A 694 -30.35 0.60 2.64
N ARG A 695 -30.55 1.77 3.26
CA ARG A 695 -30.40 3.05 2.57
C ARG A 695 -28.93 3.34 2.30
N VAL A 696 -28.62 3.74 1.08
CA VAL A 696 -27.28 4.13 0.65
C VAL A 696 -27.32 5.55 0.09
N ILE A 697 -26.40 6.38 0.59
CA ILE A 697 -26.15 7.72 0.08
C ILE A 697 -24.85 7.68 -0.72
N VAL A 698 -24.95 7.96 -2.03
CA VAL A 698 -23.81 7.88 -2.95
C VAL A 698 -23.12 9.24 -3.03
N LEU A 699 -21.84 9.27 -2.69
CA LEU A 699 -21.03 10.48 -2.67
C LEU A 699 -20.01 10.49 -3.80
N THR A 700 -19.76 11.66 -4.37
CA THR A 700 -18.51 11.91 -5.10
C THR A 700 -17.34 12.11 -4.12
N PRO A 701 -16.08 11.91 -4.54
CA PRO A 701 -14.92 12.21 -3.69
C PRO A 701 -14.87 13.67 -3.20
N ALA A 702 -15.36 14.61 -4.02
CA ALA A 702 -15.46 16.02 -3.65
C ALA A 702 -16.50 16.25 -2.55
N GLN A 703 -17.69 15.63 -2.67
CA GLN A 703 -18.74 15.70 -1.65
C GLN A 703 -18.33 15.02 -0.35
N GLN A 704 -17.64 13.88 -0.39
CA GLN A 704 -17.06 13.26 0.80
C GLN A 704 -16.13 14.25 1.51
N SER A 705 -15.22 14.88 0.77
CA SER A 705 -14.25 15.83 1.33
C SER A 705 -14.94 17.06 1.93
N ALA A 706 -15.94 17.60 1.24
CA ALA A 706 -16.72 18.75 1.72
C ALA A 706 -17.57 18.40 2.94
N LEU A 707 -18.21 17.23 2.97
CA LEU A 707 -18.96 16.73 4.12
C LEU A 707 -18.05 16.54 5.33
N ALA A 708 -16.87 15.95 5.14
CA ALA A 708 -15.87 15.77 6.19
C ALA A 708 -15.39 17.12 6.75
N ALA A 709 -15.21 18.13 5.89
CA ALA A 709 -14.83 19.48 6.32
C ALA A 709 -15.96 20.19 7.08
N ALA A 710 -17.21 20.04 6.64
CA ALA A 710 -18.36 20.71 7.23
C ALA A 710 -18.81 20.09 8.55
N ARG A 711 -18.75 18.75 8.68
CA ARG A 711 -19.42 17.99 9.76
C ARG A 711 -18.51 17.05 10.53
N GLY A 712 -17.20 17.09 10.27
CA GLY A 712 -16.22 16.23 10.89
C GLY A 712 -15.86 15.03 10.04
N VAL A 713 -14.63 14.55 10.19
CA VAL A 713 -14.09 13.46 9.39
C VAL A 713 -14.86 12.15 9.60
N PHE A 714 -15.01 11.41 8.52
CA PHE A 714 -15.61 10.09 8.48
C PHE A 714 -14.99 9.30 7.31
N TYR A 715 -15.10 7.97 7.36
CA TYR A 715 -14.42 7.07 6.44
C TYR A 715 -15.46 6.14 5.78
N PRO A 716 -16.22 6.65 4.78
CA PRO A 716 -17.23 5.86 4.10
C PRO A 716 -16.60 4.70 3.32
N ILE A 717 -17.41 3.71 2.97
CA ILE A 717 -17.00 2.65 2.05
C ILE A 717 -16.73 3.30 0.68
N GLN A 718 -15.62 2.93 0.06
CA GLN A 718 -15.23 3.39 -1.27
C GLN A 718 -15.14 2.20 -2.21
N ILE A 719 -15.76 2.30 -3.38
CA ILE A 719 -15.49 1.40 -4.50
C ILE A 719 -14.51 2.12 -5.39
N SER A 720 -13.22 1.85 -5.16
CA SER A 720 -12.13 2.51 -5.88
C SER A 720 -12.03 2.03 -7.32
N LYS A 721 -12.36 0.76 -7.57
CA LYS A 721 -12.28 0.14 -8.90
C LYS A 721 -13.44 -0.82 -9.11
N PHE A 722 -14.05 -0.74 -10.29
CA PHE A 722 -15.05 -1.70 -10.74
C PHE A 722 -14.98 -1.85 -12.25
N GLU A 723 -14.54 -3.01 -12.70
CA GLU A 723 -14.41 -3.34 -14.12
C GLU A 723 -15.12 -4.65 -14.46
N LEU A 724 -15.71 -4.71 -15.66
CA LEU A 724 -16.41 -5.89 -16.17
C LEU A 724 -15.84 -6.28 -17.54
N SER A 725 -15.67 -7.58 -17.78
CA SER A 725 -15.30 -8.11 -19.10
C SER A 725 -16.25 -7.61 -20.19
N ARG A 726 -15.85 -7.53 -21.46
CA ARG A 726 -16.69 -7.05 -22.58
C ARG A 726 -18.02 -7.78 -22.66
N ASP A 727 -17.97 -9.10 -22.53
CA ASP A 727 -19.15 -9.98 -22.58
C ASP A 727 -20.06 -9.87 -21.33
N GLY A 728 -19.59 -9.22 -20.26
CA GLY A 728 -20.35 -9.04 -19.02
C GLY A 728 -20.49 -10.32 -18.21
N SER A 729 -19.60 -11.29 -18.40
CA SER A 729 -19.58 -12.55 -17.67
C SER A 729 -18.62 -12.55 -16.48
N GLN A 730 -17.70 -11.60 -16.38
CA GLN A 730 -16.71 -11.50 -15.31
C GLN A 730 -16.57 -10.05 -14.82
N GLY A 731 -16.12 -9.90 -13.58
CA GLY A 731 -15.89 -8.59 -12.98
C GLY A 731 -14.82 -8.59 -11.90
N VAL A 732 -14.25 -7.43 -11.64
CA VAL A 732 -13.34 -7.16 -10.51
C VAL A 732 -13.87 -5.94 -9.78
N VAL A 733 -13.98 -6.05 -8.46
CA VAL A 733 -14.34 -4.93 -7.59
C VAL A 733 -13.28 -4.78 -6.51
N VAL A 734 -12.72 -3.58 -6.40
CA VAL A 734 -11.86 -3.21 -5.28
C VAL A 734 -12.64 -2.24 -4.39
N TRP A 735 -12.74 -2.59 -3.12
CA TRP A 735 -13.43 -1.79 -2.13
C TRP A 735 -12.57 -1.58 -0.89
N SER A 736 -12.78 -0.46 -0.21
CA SER A 736 -12.15 -0.20 1.08
C SER A 736 -13.09 0.58 1.99
N ALA A 737 -12.93 0.41 3.29
CA ALA A 737 -13.47 1.26 4.34
C ALA A 737 -12.31 1.88 5.13
N THR A 738 -11.26 2.29 4.41
CA THR A 738 -10.00 2.88 4.92
C THR A 738 -9.09 1.95 5.75
N PHE A 739 -9.59 1.25 6.78
CA PHE A 739 -8.79 0.34 7.63
C PHE A 739 -9.00 -1.15 7.30
N THR A 740 -9.95 -1.44 6.42
CA THR A 740 -10.23 -2.78 5.92
C THR A 740 -10.67 -2.66 4.47
N GLY A 741 -10.41 -3.68 3.68
CA GLY A 741 -10.79 -3.69 2.28
C GLY A 741 -10.43 -5.00 1.62
N GLY A 742 -10.66 -5.06 0.31
CA GLY A 742 -10.35 -6.24 -0.45
C GLY A 742 -10.69 -6.14 -1.92
N THR A 743 -10.29 -7.19 -2.63
CA THR A 743 -10.61 -7.42 -4.03
C THR A 743 -11.59 -8.57 -4.15
N LEU A 744 -12.67 -8.35 -4.88
CA LEU A 744 -13.74 -9.31 -5.13
C LEU A 744 -13.74 -9.65 -6.63
N LEU A 745 -13.77 -10.94 -6.95
CA LEU A 745 -13.94 -11.44 -8.31
C LEU A 745 -15.39 -11.83 -8.51
N LEU A 746 -15.96 -11.36 -9.61
CA LEU A 746 -17.33 -11.63 -10.00
C LEU A 746 -17.35 -12.53 -11.22
N LYS A 747 -18.26 -13.50 -11.23
CA LYS A 747 -18.46 -14.40 -12.37
C LYS A 747 -19.93 -14.72 -12.56
N LYS A 748 -20.42 -14.57 -13.78
CA LYS A 748 -21.78 -14.92 -14.18
C LYS A 748 -21.83 -16.38 -14.63
N VAL A 749 -22.51 -17.22 -13.86
CA VAL A 749 -22.68 -18.66 -14.12
C VAL A 749 -24.18 -18.92 -14.31
N ASN A 750 -24.57 -19.50 -15.45
CA ASN A 750 -25.98 -19.76 -15.80
C ASN A 750 -26.89 -18.52 -15.67
N GLY A 751 -26.37 -17.33 -15.99
CA GLY A 751 -27.12 -16.08 -15.92
C GLY A 751 -27.19 -15.46 -14.52
N GLN A 752 -26.60 -16.07 -13.49
CA GLN A 752 -26.54 -15.52 -12.13
C GLN A 752 -25.12 -15.11 -11.75
N TRP A 753 -24.99 -13.96 -11.10
CA TRP A 753 -23.70 -13.51 -10.57
C TRP A 753 -23.32 -14.30 -9.33
N THR A 754 -22.07 -14.74 -9.30
CA THR A 754 -21.38 -15.33 -8.16
C THR A 754 -20.16 -14.48 -7.86
N MET A 755 -19.69 -14.54 -6.62
CA MET A 755 -18.57 -13.74 -6.16
C MET A 755 -17.61 -14.59 -5.32
N GLU A 756 -16.32 -14.32 -5.48
CA GLU A 756 -15.22 -14.92 -4.74
C GLU A 756 -14.34 -13.81 -4.16
N GLU A 757 -13.89 -13.97 -2.90
CA GLU A 757 -12.94 -13.05 -2.28
C GLU A 757 -11.52 -13.40 -2.75
N ALA A 758 -10.94 -12.51 -3.56
CA ALA A 758 -9.60 -12.70 -4.12
C ALA A 758 -8.49 -12.26 -3.18
N GLY A 759 -8.80 -11.31 -2.30
CA GLY A 759 -7.87 -10.77 -1.32
C GLY A 759 -8.60 -9.89 -0.33
N ARG A 760 -8.13 -9.88 0.92
CA ARG A 760 -8.68 -9.09 2.01
C ARG A 760 -7.54 -8.62 2.91
N TRP A 761 -7.66 -7.39 3.39
CA TRP A 761 -6.70 -6.79 4.31
C TRP A 761 -7.40 -6.05 5.43
N ILE A 762 -6.71 -5.95 6.55
CA ILE A 762 -7.03 -5.11 7.71
C ILE A 762 -5.71 -4.48 8.14
N THR A 763 -5.66 -3.16 8.30
CA THR A 763 -4.47 -2.41 8.71
C THR A 763 -4.10 -2.65 10.16
#